data_AF-A0A3N5GIF9-F1
#
_entry.id   AF-A0A3N5GIF9-F1
#
_cell.length_a   1.000
_cell.length_b   1.000
_cell.length_c   1.000
_cell.angle_alpha   90.00
_cell.angle_beta   90.00
_cell.angle_gamma   90.00
#
_symmetry.space_group_name_H-M   'P 1'
#
loop_
_entity.id
_entity.type
_entity.pdbx_description
1 polymer ?
#
loop_
_entity_poly.entity_id
_entity_poly.type
_entity_poly.pdbx_seq_one_letter_code
_entity_poly.pdbx_strand_id
1 'polypeptide(L)'
;PPGDFKFTPGMKVTRGSLGAMNDLQAHIRMLEGQFPKDENPPDGEALEVIISQQMADYTDFKVGDVYQFAASEGWFQESELLGKIPVKIVGIWEPIDPDDSYWIADPARYNDVLFITEKVFAGSVNQNIPKAVFSAYWYFVMDGSQVYADDVHPLLQRIHILETSAAEKLPKIKLRISPVNPLTNYQRSASLLTVLLYAFSVPIVGLIMAFIGLVARLSVERQRNEIAVMRSRGASPMQVLGFSIAEGLALGLVSLLFSLPVATLLTRWIGQTRSFMDFSLTSDLRVGISAQIVTIGLAAVFVLLVTILIPAIGAAKFTIVSYKRETGKTSVKPWWQRVWFDVLLLIPTYYGYQTLVEQGRIVVFGSDGSADPFQNPLLFLVPALGLFSLTLFSLRFIQPIMAVVARIAGLTKNASLTLAARQLSRSPGNYTTPLIILILTVSLSAYTGSLAYTFDHHLYDETYYRLGADMRLLDVGNANQLLAGSQADAWKFLPVTEYLKVEGVESAIRLGRFTTRATFNKKNVEGIFFGIDRLDFPKVAFWRDDFAAESLGALMNRLATDRAGVLVPNSFLQEYGLKIGDPLQLRVYTYGRTGSGRNNFVPVKIVGSFDYFPTWYPQDNGVLFVGNLGYLFKQVHGEYPYRVLLSVKEGVDPAVMGRTRLPGLAPGAQYTSWDAPVIEIAKTQAQPERQGLFGFLFIGFAAAALLSALAFLLYVLFSFRQRFIELGVLRAAGLSMQQMSGYMAWELTFLILLGISIGTLFGVWVSKLFIPFLQIGSKVSALIPPFKVLIAWNTIFQIYGMFAVLFGVTLAILLVSLRRMKIFQAIKLGETV
;
A
#
# COMPACT_ATOMS: atom_id res chain seq x y z
N PRO A 1 -40.90 -24.70 47.13
CA PRO A 1 -41.45 -25.47 45.99
C PRO A 1 -41.64 -24.56 44.76
N PRO A 2 -40.95 -24.82 43.63
CA PRO A 2 -41.23 -24.09 42.40
C PRO A 2 -42.61 -24.56 41.91
N GLY A 3 -43.61 -23.69 42.02
CA GLY A 3 -44.93 -23.97 41.46
C GLY A 3 -44.84 -24.04 39.93
N ASP A 4 -45.34 -25.15 39.37
CA ASP A 4 -45.59 -25.35 37.94
C ASP A 4 -46.29 -24.13 37.35
N PHE A 5 -45.55 -23.30 36.62
CA PHE A 5 -46.13 -22.26 35.78
C PHE A 5 -45.97 -22.70 34.33
N LYS A 6 -47.06 -23.19 33.74
CA LYS A 6 -47.20 -23.24 32.28
C LYS A 6 -47.48 -21.81 31.81
N PHE A 7 -46.73 -21.32 30.82
CA PHE A 7 -47.04 -20.06 30.15
C PHE A 7 -48.52 -20.08 29.73
N THR A 8 -49.31 -19.16 30.27
CA THR A 8 -50.74 -19.09 29.96
C THR A 8 -50.87 -18.52 28.54
N PRO A 9 -51.67 -19.12 27.64
CA PRO A 9 -51.88 -18.56 26.31
C PRO A 9 -52.41 -17.12 26.42
N GLY A 10 -51.66 -16.15 25.90
CA GLY A 10 -52.01 -14.72 25.96
C GLY A 10 -51.08 -13.82 26.79
N MET A 11 -50.10 -14.36 27.53
CA MET A 11 -49.08 -13.55 28.20
C MET A 11 -48.07 -12.98 27.20
N LYS A 12 -47.86 -11.64 27.21
CA LYS A 12 -46.75 -11.00 26.49
C LYS A 12 -45.44 -11.37 27.19
N VAL A 13 -44.59 -12.16 26.52
CA VAL A 13 -43.27 -12.55 27.04
C VAL A 13 -42.21 -11.80 26.24
N THR A 14 -41.35 -11.06 26.94
CA THR A 14 -40.23 -10.34 26.36
C THR A 14 -38.92 -10.90 26.93
N ARG A 15 -37.87 -10.94 26.11
CA ARG A 15 -36.53 -11.32 26.54
C ARG A 15 -35.75 -10.11 27.03
N GLY A 16 -35.02 -10.27 28.11
CA GLY A 16 -34.09 -9.28 28.61
C GLY A 16 -33.15 -9.90 29.64
N SER A 17 -32.13 -9.14 30.03
CA SER A 17 -31.16 -9.53 31.05
C SER A 17 -31.15 -8.52 32.20
N LEU A 18 -30.86 -8.98 33.41
CA LEU A 18 -30.55 -8.08 34.53
C LEU A 18 -29.06 -7.76 34.49
N GLY A 19 -28.71 -6.49 34.60
CA GLY A 19 -27.32 -6.04 34.57
C GLY A 19 -27.06 -4.91 35.55
N ALA A 20 -25.82 -4.80 36.01
CA ALA A 20 -25.32 -3.65 36.74
C ALA A 20 -24.04 -3.16 36.06
N MET A 21 -23.84 -1.85 36.05
CA MET A 21 -22.65 -1.21 35.47
C MET A 21 -22.23 -0.03 36.33
N ASN A 22 -20.94 0.08 36.59
CA ASN A 22 -20.39 1.09 37.49
C ASN A 22 -20.47 2.47 36.85
N ASP A 23 -20.83 3.49 37.62
CA ASP A 23 -20.94 4.90 37.18
C ASP A 23 -21.91 5.17 36.02
N LEU A 24 -22.84 4.24 35.73
CA LEU A 24 -23.79 4.35 34.61
C LEU A 24 -24.57 5.68 34.62
N GLN A 25 -24.95 6.15 35.80
CA GLN A 25 -25.72 7.39 36.00
C GLN A 25 -25.04 8.62 35.38
N ALA A 26 -23.71 8.65 35.30
CA ALA A 26 -22.96 9.78 34.73
C ALA A 26 -22.95 9.81 33.19
N HIS A 27 -23.25 8.67 32.54
CA HIS A 27 -23.15 8.50 31.08
C HIS A 27 -24.52 8.37 30.38
N ILE A 28 -25.61 8.40 31.15
CA ILE A 28 -26.98 8.31 30.64
C ILE A 28 -27.80 9.56 30.99
N ARG A 29 -28.73 9.92 30.11
CA ARG A 29 -29.79 10.89 30.38
C ARG A 29 -31.08 10.15 30.68
N MET A 30 -31.71 10.49 31.79
CA MET A 30 -33.05 10.00 32.11
C MET A 30 -34.07 10.80 31.30
N LEU A 31 -34.82 10.12 30.44
CA LEU A 31 -35.92 10.71 29.67
C LEU A 31 -37.19 10.80 30.53
N GLU A 32 -37.46 9.74 31.30
CA GLU A 32 -38.59 9.66 32.21
C GLU A 32 -38.17 8.95 33.50
N GLY A 33 -38.76 9.34 34.64
CA GLY A 33 -38.57 8.68 35.93
C GLY A 33 -37.26 9.04 36.66
N GLN A 34 -36.75 8.10 37.45
CA GLN A 34 -35.57 8.27 38.32
C GLN A 34 -34.62 7.07 38.19
N PHE A 35 -33.36 7.26 38.58
CA PHE A 35 -32.38 6.17 38.64
C PHE A 35 -32.71 5.23 39.82
N PRO A 36 -32.46 3.90 39.73
CA PRO A 36 -32.79 2.96 40.80
C PRO A 36 -32.07 3.29 42.10
N LYS A 37 -32.74 3.05 43.25
CA LYS A 37 -32.10 3.21 44.56
C LYS A 37 -31.00 2.18 44.80
N ASP A 38 -29.97 2.59 45.54
CA ASP A 38 -28.82 1.75 45.91
C ASP A 38 -29.04 0.94 47.21
N GLU A 39 -30.28 0.57 47.48
CA GLU A 39 -30.71 -0.18 48.66
C GLU A 39 -31.43 -1.46 48.24
N ASN A 40 -31.13 -2.56 48.94
CA ASN A 40 -31.81 -3.82 48.69
C ASN A 40 -33.29 -3.69 49.07
N PRO A 41 -34.24 -4.04 48.19
CA PRO A 41 -35.65 -4.04 48.55
C PRO A 41 -35.91 -5.06 49.68
N PRO A 42 -36.83 -4.76 50.61
CA PRO A 42 -37.34 -5.72 51.59
C PRO A 42 -37.85 -7.01 50.91
N ASP A 43 -37.81 -8.14 51.62
CA ASP A 43 -38.25 -9.43 51.09
C ASP A 43 -39.68 -9.36 50.52
N GLY A 44 -39.80 -9.61 49.21
CA GLY A 44 -41.07 -9.61 48.48
C GLY A 44 -41.43 -8.31 47.75
N GLU A 45 -40.67 -7.23 47.92
CA GLU A 45 -40.85 -6.00 47.14
C GLU A 45 -40.23 -6.07 45.74
N ALA A 46 -40.77 -5.27 44.82
CA ALA A 46 -40.30 -5.23 43.44
C ALA A 46 -38.97 -4.48 43.31
N LEU A 47 -38.04 -5.07 42.58
CA LEU A 47 -36.71 -4.53 42.34
C LEU A 47 -36.79 -3.37 41.34
N GLU A 48 -36.29 -2.20 41.72
CA GLU A 48 -36.30 -1.00 40.86
C GLU A 48 -35.31 -1.19 39.70
N VAL A 49 -35.79 -1.09 38.46
CA VAL A 49 -35.01 -1.23 37.22
C VAL A 49 -35.21 -0.03 36.31
N ILE A 50 -34.19 0.31 35.52
CA ILE A 50 -34.32 1.24 34.39
C ILE A 50 -34.14 0.51 33.06
N ILE A 51 -34.79 1.01 32.01
CA ILE A 51 -34.76 0.43 30.66
C ILE A 51 -34.37 1.47 29.61
N SER A 52 -33.83 1.02 28.47
CA SER A 52 -33.53 1.91 27.35
C SER A 52 -34.80 2.45 26.69
N GLN A 53 -34.72 3.63 26.07
CA GLN A 53 -35.81 4.16 25.24
C GLN A 53 -36.24 3.16 24.15
N GLN A 54 -35.28 2.52 23.49
CA GLN A 54 -35.55 1.59 22.42
C GLN A 54 -36.29 0.33 22.90
N MET A 55 -36.04 -0.11 24.13
CA MET A 55 -36.81 -1.19 24.76
C MET A 55 -38.23 -0.74 25.06
N ALA A 56 -38.41 0.46 25.65
CA ALA A 56 -39.73 1.01 25.95
C ALA A 56 -40.59 1.13 24.67
N ASP A 57 -40.01 1.64 23.59
CA ASP A 57 -40.67 1.78 22.28
C ASP A 57 -41.03 0.42 21.64
N TYR A 58 -40.25 -0.64 21.92
CA TYR A 58 -40.47 -1.97 21.36
C TYR A 58 -41.50 -2.79 22.15
N THR A 59 -41.55 -2.64 23.47
CA THR A 59 -42.34 -3.50 24.37
C THR A 59 -43.60 -2.82 24.92
N ASP A 60 -43.79 -1.53 24.64
CA ASP A 60 -44.78 -0.65 25.25
C ASP A 60 -44.62 -0.53 26.79
N PHE A 61 -43.43 -0.78 27.33
CA PHE A 61 -43.19 -0.70 28.78
C PHE A 61 -43.19 0.75 29.27
N LYS A 62 -43.85 0.99 30.41
CA LYS A 62 -43.97 2.34 31.00
C LYS A 62 -43.35 2.41 32.39
N VAL A 63 -42.91 3.62 32.75
CA VAL A 63 -42.47 3.92 34.12
C VAL A 63 -43.65 3.69 35.08
N GLY A 64 -43.41 2.91 36.14
CA GLY A 64 -44.39 2.51 37.14
C GLY A 64 -44.90 1.07 36.98
N ASP A 65 -44.72 0.44 35.83
CA ASP A 65 -45.15 -0.93 35.58
C ASP A 65 -44.35 -1.93 36.43
N VAL A 66 -45.04 -2.99 36.90
CA VAL A 66 -44.44 -4.09 37.66
C VAL A 66 -44.56 -5.38 36.85
N TYR A 67 -43.42 -6.01 36.57
CA TYR A 67 -43.31 -7.26 35.83
C TYR A 67 -42.67 -8.36 36.67
N GLN A 68 -42.80 -9.61 36.22
CA GLN A 68 -42.11 -10.76 36.82
C GLN A 68 -40.90 -11.12 35.95
N PHE A 69 -39.70 -10.94 36.48
CA PHE A 69 -38.48 -11.41 35.84
C PHE A 69 -38.24 -12.88 36.21
N ALA A 70 -38.17 -13.75 35.21
CA ALA A 70 -37.94 -15.18 35.40
C ALA A 70 -36.58 -15.57 34.81
N ALA A 71 -35.65 -15.99 35.67
CA ALA A 71 -34.32 -16.43 35.24
C ALA A 71 -34.34 -17.88 34.80
N SER A 72 -33.61 -18.22 33.73
CA SER A 72 -33.51 -19.58 33.19
C SER A 72 -32.06 -19.95 32.90
N GLU A 73 -31.69 -21.23 33.08
CA GLU A 73 -30.38 -21.73 32.68
C GLU A 73 -30.34 -21.97 31.16
N GLY A 74 -29.55 -21.19 30.42
CA GLY A 74 -29.30 -21.39 28.98
C GLY A 74 -30.29 -20.73 28.01
N TRP A 75 -30.02 -20.92 26.71
CA TRP A 75 -30.80 -20.36 25.60
C TRP A 75 -31.94 -21.33 25.23
N PHE A 76 -33.15 -21.10 25.76
CA PHE A 76 -34.42 -21.68 25.28
C PHE A 76 -34.38 -23.18 24.88
N GLN A 77 -34.37 -24.06 25.88
CA GLN A 77 -34.86 -25.43 25.71
C GLN A 77 -35.27 -25.98 27.08
N GLU A 78 -36.58 -26.05 27.36
CA GLU A 78 -37.20 -26.59 28.60
C GLU A 78 -36.28 -26.52 29.84
N SER A 79 -35.78 -25.32 30.15
CA SER A 79 -34.84 -25.13 31.25
C SER A 79 -35.59 -24.85 32.54
N GLU A 80 -35.16 -25.49 33.62
CA GLU A 80 -35.64 -25.19 34.97
C GLU A 80 -35.47 -23.69 35.25
N LEU A 81 -36.54 -23.06 35.75
CA LEU A 81 -36.49 -21.67 36.19
C LEU A 81 -35.57 -21.59 37.41
N LEU A 82 -34.52 -20.79 37.31
CA LEU A 82 -33.54 -20.58 38.39
C LEU A 82 -34.12 -19.75 39.54
N GLY A 83 -35.08 -18.88 39.25
CA GLY A 83 -35.74 -18.02 40.23
C GLY A 83 -36.66 -17.00 39.57
N LYS A 84 -37.51 -16.35 40.38
CA LYS A 84 -38.40 -15.26 39.95
C LYS A 84 -38.20 -14.06 40.86
N ILE A 85 -38.14 -12.86 40.28
CA ILE A 85 -38.01 -11.61 41.01
C ILE A 85 -39.02 -10.61 40.41
N PRO A 86 -39.92 -10.00 41.22
CA PRO A 86 -40.72 -8.89 40.76
C PRO A 86 -39.80 -7.69 40.43
N VAL A 87 -39.97 -7.08 39.27
CA VAL A 87 -39.20 -5.90 38.83
C VAL A 87 -40.16 -4.74 38.55
N LYS A 88 -39.81 -3.54 39.00
CA LYS A 88 -40.58 -2.31 38.78
C LYS A 88 -39.76 -1.33 37.95
N ILE A 89 -40.31 -0.89 36.82
CA ILE A 89 -39.64 0.07 35.94
C ILE A 89 -39.74 1.46 36.57
N VAL A 90 -38.62 2.06 36.97
CA VAL A 90 -38.58 3.37 37.63
C VAL A 90 -38.08 4.49 36.73
N GLY A 91 -37.53 4.17 35.56
CA GLY A 91 -37.11 5.18 34.59
C GLY A 91 -36.69 4.63 33.24
N ILE A 92 -36.67 5.52 32.24
CA ILE A 92 -36.25 5.27 30.86
C ILE A 92 -35.02 6.12 30.57
N TRP A 93 -33.99 5.53 29.99
CA TRP A 93 -32.71 6.19 29.73
C TRP A 93 -32.32 6.19 28.24
N GLU A 94 -31.54 7.20 27.86
CA GLU A 94 -30.79 7.30 26.61
C GLU A 94 -29.31 7.60 26.91
N PRO A 95 -28.34 7.15 26.09
CA PRO A 95 -26.94 7.52 26.26
C PRO A 95 -26.74 9.03 26.01
N ILE A 96 -25.94 9.72 26.85
CA ILE A 96 -25.60 11.15 26.63
C ILE A 96 -24.72 11.29 25.39
N ASP A 97 -23.68 10.46 25.32
CA ASP A 97 -22.78 10.33 24.19
C ASP A 97 -22.61 8.83 23.88
N PRO A 98 -23.14 8.34 22.74
CA PRO A 98 -23.01 6.95 22.35
C PRO A 98 -21.56 6.52 22.03
N ASP A 99 -20.67 7.46 21.73
CA ASP A 99 -19.28 7.20 21.32
C ASP A 99 -18.27 7.35 22.48
N ASP A 100 -18.75 7.54 23.72
CA ASP A 100 -17.91 7.64 24.91
C ASP A 100 -17.12 6.33 25.15
N SER A 101 -15.86 6.47 25.51
CA SER A 101 -14.95 5.37 25.91
C SER A 101 -15.44 4.52 27.09
N TYR A 102 -16.44 5.01 27.83
CA TYR A 102 -17.14 4.28 28.88
C TYR A 102 -17.88 3.02 28.36
N TRP A 103 -18.43 3.06 27.15
CA TRP A 103 -19.23 1.96 26.62
C TRP A 103 -18.34 0.85 26.01
N ILE A 104 -18.39 -0.36 26.60
CA ILE A 104 -17.60 -1.52 26.13
C ILE A 104 -18.03 -1.96 24.71
N ALA A 105 -19.29 -1.75 24.38
CA ALA A 105 -19.86 -1.99 23.08
C ALA A 105 -20.86 -0.88 22.75
N ASP A 106 -21.32 -0.81 21.51
CA ASP A 106 -22.41 0.08 21.10
C ASP A 106 -23.56 0.04 22.13
N PRO A 107 -24.00 1.19 22.68
CA PRO A 107 -25.09 1.27 23.65
C PRO A 107 -26.34 0.48 23.23
N ALA A 108 -26.60 0.35 21.93
CA ALA A 108 -27.72 -0.42 21.39
C ALA A 108 -27.68 -1.92 21.76
N ARG A 109 -26.50 -2.46 22.12
CA ARG A 109 -26.38 -3.84 22.62
C ARG A 109 -26.85 -4.03 24.05
N TYR A 110 -27.10 -2.94 24.77
CA TYR A 110 -27.62 -2.97 26.14
C TYR A 110 -29.12 -2.66 26.19
N ASN A 111 -29.78 -2.55 25.04
CA ASN A 111 -31.19 -2.19 25.00
C ASN A 111 -32.08 -3.23 25.70
N ASP A 112 -31.72 -4.51 25.64
CA ASP A 112 -32.41 -5.61 26.30
C ASP A 112 -31.94 -5.82 27.76
N VAL A 113 -31.13 -4.91 28.31
CA VAL A 113 -30.64 -4.96 29.69
C VAL A 113 -31.50 -4.07 30.58
N LEU A 114 -32.03 -4.66 31.64
CA LEU A 114 -32.70 -3.97 32.74
C LEU A 114 -31.62 -3.64 33.79
N PHE A 115 -31.24 -2.37 33.86
CA PHE A 115 -30.14 -1.92 34.71
C PHE A 115 -30.58 -1.68 36.15
N ILE A 116 -29.73 -2.14 37.08
CA ILE A 116 -29.86 -2.02 38.53
C ILE A 116 -28.52 -1.60 39.13
N THR A 117 -28.48 -1.25 40.41
CA THR A 117 -27.20 -0.90 41.05
C THR A 117 -26.37 -2.15 41.36
N GLU A 118 -25.04 -2.00 41.36
CA GLU A 118 -24.09 -3.11 41.64
C GLU A 118 -24.35 -3.75 43.00
N LYS A 119 -24.68 -2.93 44.00
CA LYS A 119 -24.99 -3.38 45.37
C LYS A 119 -26.26 -4.22 45.43
N VAL A 120 -27.31 -3.85 44.69
CA VAL A 120 -28.56 -4.61 44.59
C VAL A 120 -28.36 -5.92 43.83
N PHE A 121 -27.52 -5.89 42.79
CA PHE A 121 -27.14 -7.10 42.04
C PHE A 121 -26.38 -8.10 42.94
N ALA A 122 -25.39 -7.62 43.71
CA ALA A 122 -24.59 -8.45 44.62
C ALA A 122 -25.39 -8.96 45.83
N GLY A 123 -26.40 -8.21 46.27
CA GLY A 123 -27.30 -8.56 47.37
C GLY A 123 -28.50 -9.39 46.94
N SER A 124 -29.62 -8.72 46.66
CA SER A 124 -30.93 -9.37 46.45
C SER A 124 -30.98 -10.30 45.24
N VAL A 125 -30.27 -10.00 44.15
CA VAL A 125 -30.29 -10.87 42.94
C VAL A 125 -29.48 -12.15 43.18
N ASN A 126 -28.28 -12.04 43.74
CA ASN A 126 -27.42 -13.20 44.00
C ASN A 126 -27.94 -14.11 45.13
N GLN A 127 -28.72 -13.58 46.08
CA GLN A 127 -29.39 -14.38 47.12
C GLN A 127 -30.59 -15.17 46.58
N ASN A 128 -31.38 -14.57 45.67
CA ASN A 128 -32.63 -15.17 45.17
C ASN A 128 -32.45 -16.01 43.90
N ILE A 129 -31.37 -15.81 43.14
CA ILE A 129 -31.09 -16.56 41.91
C ILE A 129 -29.73 -17.28 42.07
N PRO A 130 -29.71 -18.61 42.25
CA PRO A 130 -28.46 -19.37 42.29
C PRO A 130 -27.71 -19.24 40.96
N LYS A 131 -26.40 -18.97 41.02
CA LYS A 131 -25.55 -18.69 39.84
C LYS A 131 -26.05 -17.49 39.01
N ALA A 132 -26.53 -16.43 39.64
CA ALA A 132 -27.04 -15.23 38.98
C ALA A 132 -26.07 -14.58 37.97
N VAL A 133 -24.75 -14.73 38.18
CA VAL A 133 -23.73 -14.15 37.30
C VAL A 133 -23.52 -15.05 36.08
N PHE A 134 -24.14 -14.67 34.95
CA PHE A 134 -23.88 -15.30 33.66
C PHE A 134 -22.55 -14.84 33.04
N SER A 135 -22.25 -13.55 33.15
CA SER A 135 -21.01 -12.95 32.65
C SER A 135 -20.65 -11.72 33.46
N ALA A 136 -19.36 -11.55 33.76
CA ALA A 136 -18.80 -10.33 34.32
C ALA A 136 -17.71 -9.81 33.36
N TYR A 137 -17.70 -8.49 33.13
CA TYR A 137 -16.73 -7.82 32.28
C TYR A 137 -16.13 -6.66 33.05
N TRP A 138 -14.81 -6.52 32.95
CA TRP A 138 -14.08 -5.33 33.36
C TRP A 138 -13.04 -5.04 32.28
N TYR A 139 -12.69 -3.77 32.13
CA TYR A 139 -11.69 -3.35 31.17
C TYR A 139 -10.92 -2.16 31.75
N PHE A 140 -9.72 -1.95 31.22
CA PHE A 140 -8.85 -0.85 31.61
C PHE A 140 -8.53 -0.04 30.36
N VAL A 141 -8.92 1.23 30.34
CA VAL A 141 -8.49 2.17 29.31
C VAL A 141 -7.12 2.69 29.72
N MET A 142 -6.09 2.26 29.00
CA MET A 142 -4.70 2.62 29.28
C MET A 142 -4.23 3.67 28.27
N ASP A 143 -3.48 4.67 28.72
CA ASP A 143 -2.83 5.63 27.81
C ASP A 143 -1.67 4.96 27.07
N GLY A 144 -1.86 4.70 25.77
CA GLY A 144 -0.86 4.15 24.88
C GLY A 144 0.11 5.17 24.29
N SER A 145 0.02 6.45 24.68
CA SER A 145 0.75 7.54 24.02
C SER A 145 2.27 7.44 24.13
N GLN A 146 2.81 6.69 25.09
CA GLN A 146 4.26 6.53 25.30
C GLN A 146 4.79 5.16 24.85
N VAL A 147 4.00 4.37 24.11
CA VAL A 147 4.42 3.05 23.64
C VAL A 147 5.14 3.19 22.29
N TYR A 148 6.41 2.75 22.23
CA TYR A 148 7.21 2.75 21.01
C TYR A 148 7.34 1.34 20.42
N ALA A 149 7.86 1.26 19.19
CA ALA A 149 8.05 0.00 18.47
C ALA A 149 8.91 -1.01 19.26
N ASP A 150 9.92 -0.51 19.98
CA ASP A 150 10.85 -1.32 20.77
C ASP A 150 10.17 -1.93 22.02
N ASP A 151 9.07 -1.34 22.49
CA ASP A 151 8.34 -1.81 23.68
C ASP A 151 7.40 -2.97 23.39
N VAL A 152 7.04 -3.19 22.12
CA VAL A 152 6.00 -4.15 21.70
C VAL A 152 6.31 -5.57 22.16
N HIS A 153 7.55 -6.04 21.95
CA HIS A 153 7.94 -7.40 22.31
C HIS A 153 7.91 -7.65 23.83
N PRO A 154 8.53 -6.79 24.67
CA PRO A 154 8.35 -6.86 26.12
C PRO A 154 6.89 -6.83 26.59
N LEU A 155 6.05 -6.02 25.94
CA LEU A 155 4.65 -5.82 26.33
C LEU A 155 3.81 -7.07 26.02
N LEU A 156 4.01 -7.70 24.86
CA LEU A 156 3.39 -8.98 24.51
C LEU A 156 3.74 -10.09 25.52
N GLN A 157 5.01 -10.18 25.93
CA GLN A 157 5.44 -11.15 26.95
C GLN A 157 4.73 -10.90 28.30
N ARG A 158 4.64 -9.63 28.73
CA ARG A 158 3.97 -9.27 29.99
C ARG A 158 2.46 -9.55 29.95
N ILE A 159 1.79 -9.33 28.82
CA ILE A 159 0.36 -9.67 28.67
C ILE A 159 0.16 -11.19 28.75
N HIS A 160 1.04 -11.97 28.12
CA HIS A 160 0.95 -13.43 28.20
C HIS A 160 1.09 -13.93 29.64
N ILE A 161 2.05 -13.38 30.39
CA ILE A 161 2.22 -13.66 31.83
C ILE A 161 0.94 -13.29 32.61
N LEU A 162 0.38 -12.10 32.37
CA LEU A 162 -0.86 -11.65 33.01
C LEU A 162 -2.03 -12.62 32.74
N GLU A 163 -2.20 -13.05 31.49
CA GLU A 163 -3.26 -14.00 31.10
C GLU A 163 -3.10 -15.34 31.82
N THR A 164 -1.87 -15.87 31.88
CA THR A 164 -1.58 -17.12 32.60
C THR A 164 -1.85 -16.99 34.11
N SER A 165 -1.38 -15.92 34.75
CA SER A 165 -1.59 -15.69 36.19
C SER A 165 -3.06 -15.41 36.54
N ALA A 166 -3.82 -14.78 35.64
CA ALA A 166 -5.25 -14.55 35.83
C ALA A 166 -6.03 -15.87 35.74
N ALA A 167 -5.70 -16.72 34.76
CA ALA A 167 -6.32 -18.03 34.57
C ALA A 167 -6.09 -18.99 35.74
N GLU A 168 -4.95 -18.87 36.43
CA GLU A 168 -4.67 -19.61 37.68
C GLU A 168 -5.58 -19.18 38.84
N LYS A 169 -5.92 -17.89 38.94
CA LYS A 169 -6.75 -17.34 40.03
C LYS A 169 -8.24 -17.54 39.80
N LEU A 170 -8.71 -17.42 38.56
CA LEU A 170 -10.12 -17.55 38.21
C LEU A 170 -10.29 -18.42 36.96
N PRO A 171 -10.65 -19.71 37.12
CA PRO A 171 -10.88 -20.60 36.00
C PRO A 171 -11.91 -20.02 35.02
N LYS A 172 -11.64 -20.16 33.71
CA LYS A 172 -12.47 -19.64 32.59
C LYS A 172 -12.46 -18.12 32.39
N ILE A 173 -11.64 -17.36 33.11
CA ILE A 173 -11.36 -15.97 32.72
C ILE A 173 -10.76 -15.92 31.31
N LYS A 174 -11.19 -14.95 30.51
CA LYS A 174 -10.68 -14.77 29.15
C LYS A 174 -10.43 -13.30 28.90
N LEU A 175 -9.25 -12.97 28.41
CA LEU A 175 -8.94 -11.63 27.93
C LEU A 175 -9.56 -11.43 26.54
N ARG A 176 -10.83 -10.99 26.49
CA ARG A 176 -11.57 -10.84 25.23
C ARG A 176 -11.11 -9.65 24.40
N ILE A 177 -10.76 -8.54 25.05
CA ILE A 177 -10.26 -7.33 24.42
C ILE A 177 -8.81 -7.16 24.88
N SER A 178 -7.89 -7.20 23.92
CA SER A 178 -6.45 -7.14 24.18
C SER A 178 -5.74 -6.44 23.03
N PRO A 179 -4.70 -5.63 23.32
CA PRO A 179 -3.86 -5.06 22.28
C PRO A 179 -2.94 -6.12 21.63
N VAL A 180 -2.92 -7.38 22.11
CA VAL A 180 -2.05 -8.44 21.57
C VAL A 180 -2.18 -8.61 20.06
N ASN A 181 -3.41 -8.66 19.53
CA ASN A 181 -3.64 -8.83 18.09
C ASN A 181 -3.12 -7.61 17.30
N PRO A 182 -3.53 -6.36 17.61
CA PRO A 182 -2.93 -5.16 17.01
C PRO A 182 -1.40 -5.10 17.10
N LEU A 183 -0.82 -5.40 18.26
CA LEU A 183 0.62 -5.36 18.51
C LEU A 183 1.39 -6.43 17.72
N THR A 184 0.85 -7.64 17.64
CA THR A 184 1.44 -8.74 16.85
C THR A 184 1.35 -8.43 15.36
N ASN A 185 0.22 -7.88 14.91
CA ASN A 185 0.06 -7.43 13.52
C ASN A 185 1.03 -6.29 13.20
N TYR A 186 1.20 -5.34 14.12
CA TYR A 186 2.21 -4.29 14.00
C TYR A 186 3.62 -4.86 13.90
N GLN A 187 4.01 -5.80 14.77
CA GLN A 187 5.35 -6.42 14.74
C GLN A 187 5.63 -7.09 13.39
N ARG A 188 4.67 -7.89 12.87
CA ARG A 188 4.79 -8.51 11.55
C ARG A 188 4.94 -7.47 10.45
N SER A 189 4.12 -6.42 10.47
CA SER A 189 4.11 -5.37 9.46
C SER A 189 5.39 -4.53 9.50
N ALA A 190 5.90 -4.22 10.70
CA ALA A 190 7.16 -3.52 10.91
C ALA A 190 8.36 -4.33 10.41
N SER A 191 8.40 -5.64 10.67
CA SER A 191 9.46 -6.52 10.14
C SER A 191 9.44 -6.57 8.61
N LEU A 192 8.26 -6.72 8.00
CA LEU A 192 8.12 -6.71 6.54
C LEU A 192 8.52 -5.36 5.93
N LEU A 193 8.05 -4.26 6.52
CA LEU A 193 8.41 -2.91 6.09
C LEU A 193 9.92 -2.70 6.18
N THR A 194 10.56 -3.17 7.24
CA THR A 194 12.02 -3.09 7.41
C THR A 194 12.76 -3.81 6.28
N VAL A 195 12.36 -5.04 5.95
CA VAL A 195 12.96 -5.79 4.82
C VAL A 195 12.75 -5.05 3.51
N LEU A 196 11.54 -4.56 3.26
CA LEU A 196 11.19 -3.87 2.02
C LEU A 196 11.99 -2.57 1.86
N LEU A 197 12.05 -1.75 2.91
CA LEU A 197 12.83 -0.52 2.94
C LEU A 197 14.32 -0.80 2.74
N TYR A 198 14.88 -1.83 3.40
CA TYR A 198 16.27 -2.20 3.18
C TYR A 198 16.52 -2.66 1.75
N ALA A 199 15.67 -3.51 1.19
CA ALA A 199 15.81 -3.99 -0.19
C ALA A 199 15.80 -2.84 -1.21
N PHE A 200 14.89 -1.87 -1.05
CA PHE A 200 14.85 -0.67 -1.90
C PHE A 200 15.96 0.35 -1.57
N SER A 201 16.59 0.28 -0.39
CA SER A 201 17.69 1.18 -0.01
C SER A 201 19.04 0.80 -0.63
N VAL A 202 19.32 -0.50 -0.82
CA VAL A 202 20.61 -0.98 -1.32
C VAL A 202 21.03 -0.30 -2.64
N PRO A 203 20.16 -0.12 -3.65
CA PRO A 203 20.54 0.52 -4.91
C PRO A 203 20.89 2.00 -4.73
N ILE A 204 20.16 2.70 -3.85
CA ILE A 204 20.40 4.10 -3.51
C ILE A 204 21.74 4.24 -2.78
N VAL A 205 22.01 3.35 -1.81
CA VAL A 205 23.31 3.28 -1.12
C VAL A 205 24.42 3.01 -2.13
N GLY A 206 24.24 2.08 -3.07
CA GLY A 206 25.19 1.82 -4.14
C GLY A 206 25.47 3.05 -5.00
N LEU A 207 24.45 3.84 -5.30
CA LEU A 207 24.57 5.10 -6.03
C LEU A 207 25.30 6.18 -5.24
N ILE A 208 24.99 6.32 -3.95
CA ILE A 208 25.71 7.20 -3.01
C ILE A 208 27.19 6.81 -2.97
N MET A 209 27.50 5.52 -2.87
CA MET A 209 28.87 5.01 -2.88
C MET A 209 29.59 5.31 -4.19
N ALA A 210 28.91 5.15 -5.34
CA ALA A 210 29.47 5.52 -6.64
C ALA A 210 29.74 7.02 -6.74
N PHE A 211 28.84 7.86 -6.22
CA PHE A 211 29.01 9.31 -6.16
C PHE A 211 30.18 9.70 -5.25
N ILE A 212 30.24 9.17 -4.02
CA ILE A 212 31.35 9.42 -3.09
C ILE A 212 32.67 8.98 -3.72
N GLY A 213 32.70 7.82 -4.38
CA GLY A 213 33.86 7.33 -5.11
C GLY A 213 34.30 8.26 -6.24
N LEU A 214 33.35 8.83 -7.00
CA LEU A 214 33.64 9.84 -8.02
C LEU A 214 34.25 11.09 -7.39
N VAL A 215 33.61 11.66 -6.36
CA VAL A 215 34.08 12.87 -5.69
C VAL A 215 35.45 12.65 -5.05
N ALA A 216 35.65 11.53 -4.37
CA ALA A 216 36.93 11.15 -3.79
C ALA A 216 38.03 11.07 -4.85
N ARG A 217 37.76 10.41 -5.99
CA ARG A 217 38.72 10.32 -7.11
C ARG A 217 39.06 11.69 -7.67
N LEU A 218 38.06 12.54 -7.93
CA LEU A 218 38.25 13.90 -8.44
C LEU A 218 39.04 14.78 -7.45
N SER A 219 38.77 14.63 -6.15
CA SER A 219 39.48 15.36 -5.10
C SER A 219 40.95 14.95 -5.01
N VAL A 220 41.23 13.64 -4.99
CA VAL A 220 42.60 13.10 -4.97
C VAL A 220 43.36 13.50 -6.23
N GLU A 221 42.72 13.46 -7.40
CA GLU A 221 43.35 13.88 -8.66
C GLU A 221 43.70 15.37 -8.66
N ARG A 222 42.88 16.22 -8.02
CA ARG A 222 43.17 17.65 -7.81
C ARG A 222 44.38 17.85 -6.88
N GLN A 223 44.43 17.11 -5.77
CA GLN A 223 45.50 17.21 -4.78
C GLN A 223 46.77 16.44 -5.20
N ARG A 224 46.74 15.70 -6.31
CA ARG A 224 47.83 14.79 -6.71
C ARG A 224 49.17 15.49 -6.89
N ASN A 225 49.17 16.73 -7.39
CA ASN A 225 50.38 17.54 -7.51
C ASN A 225 50.97 17.92 -6.14
N GLU A 226 50.12 18.31 -5.18
CA GLU A 226 50.53 18.63 -3.81
C GLU A 226 51.07 17.40 -3.10
N ILE A 227 50.37 16.25 -3.22
CA ILE A 227 50.81 14.96 -2.69
C ILE A 227 52.16 14.56 -3.28
N ALA A 228 52.36 14.73 -4.59
CA ALA A 228 53.61 14.40 -5.25
C ALA A 228 54.77 15.30 -4.79
N VAL A 229 54.51 16.60 -4.56
CA VAL A 229 55.49 17.53 -3.98
C VAL A 229 55.83 17.14 -2.54
N MET A 230 54.83 16.82 -1.70
CA MET A 230 55.06 16.33 -0.34
C MET A 230 55.89 15.04 -0.32
N ARG A 231 55.57 14.08 -1.20
CA ARG A 231 56.36 12.85 -1.37
C ARG A 231 57.79 13.13 -1.82
N SER A 232 58.02 14.12 -2.69
CA SER A 232 59.37 14.52 -3.13
C SER A 232 60.17 15.25 -2.06
N ARG A 233 59.50 15.86 -1.07
CA ARG A 233 60.11 16.49 0.11
C ARG A 233 60.30 15.55 1.29
N GLY A 234 60.09 14.24 1.10
CA GLY A 234 60.35 13.21 2.11
C GLY A 234 59.15 12.74 2.94
N ALA A 235 57.93 13.24 2.68
CA ALA A 235 56.75 12.78 3.41
C ALA A 235 56.51 11.27 3.19
N SER A 236 56.23 10.52 4.25
CA SER A 236 55.95 9.08 4.15
C SER A 236 54.53 8.82 3.61
N PRO A 237 54.27 7.67 2.97
CA PRO A 237 52.92 7.31 2.53
C PRO A 237 51.90 7.29 3.69
N MET A 238 52.35 6.92 4.89
CA MET A 238 51.51 6.90 6.08
C MET A 238 51.13 8.31 6.55
N GLN A 239 52.02 9.30 6.40
CA GLN A 239 51.70 10.70 6.71
C GLN A 239 50.65 11.26 5.74
N VAL A 240 50.77 10.96 4.43
CA VAL A 240 49.78 11.36 3.42
C VAL A 240 48.40 10.73 3.71
N LEU A 241 48.39 9.45 4.07
CA LEU A 241 47.16 8.76 4.48
C LEU A 241 46.59 9.36 5.77
N GLY A 242 47.43 9.69 6.75
CA GLY A 242 47.03 10.33 8.00
C GLY A 242 46.30 11.67 7.77
N PHE A 243 46.81 12.51 6.86
CA PHE A 243 46.11 13.74 6.46
C PHE A 243 44.75 13.45 5.83
N SER A 244 44.66 12.45 4.96
CA SER A 244 43.39 12.05 4.32
C SER A 244 42.37 11.50 5.34
N ILE A 245 42.84 10.77 6.36
CA ILE A 245 42.00 10.28 7.46
C ILE A 245 41.48 11.45 8.30
N ALA A 246 42.36 12.40 8.67
CA ALA A 246 41.98 13.56 9.46
C ALA A 246 40.96 14.44 8.73
N GLU A 247 41.19 14.72 7.44
CA GLU A 247 40.24 15.44 6.59
C GLU A 247 38.91 14.69 6.49
N GLY A 248 38.95 13.38 6.22
CA GLY A 248 37.76 12.54 6.13
C GLY A 248 36.97 12.46 7.44
N LEU A 249 37.64 12.40 8.60
CA LEU A 249 37.00 12.40 9.92
C LEU A 249 36.34 13.75 10.22
N ALA A 250 37.02 14.86 9.92
CA ALA A 250 36.45 16.19 10.09
C ALA A 250 35.18 16.37 9.23
N LEU A 251 35.25 15.97 7.96
CA LEU A 251 34.09 15.99 7.06
C LEU A 251 32.98 15.02 7.53
N GLY A 252 33.36 13.85 8.02
CA GLY A 252 32.43 12.84 8.55
C GLY A 252 31.68 13.32 9.79
N LEU A 253 32.36 13.96 10.74
CA LEU A 253 31.76 14.52 11.95
C LEU A 253 30.78 15.65 11.62
N VAL A 254 31.18 16.58 10.74
CA VAL A 254 30.29 17.64 10.26
C VAL A 254 29.08 17.04 9.57
N SER A 255 29.29 16.04 8.69
CA SER A 255 28.20 15.36 7.99
C SER A 255 27.25 14.64 8.94
N LEU A 256 27.76 14.00 10.00
CA LEU A 256 26.94 13.33 11.02
C LEU A 256 26.08 14.32 11.82
N LEU A 257 26.62 15.50 12.12
CA LEU A 257 25.88 16.56 12.81
C LEU A 257 24.76 17.13 11.95
N PHE A 258 25.01 17.33 10.64
CA PHE A 258 23.99 17.78 9.70
C PHE A 258 23.00 16.68 9.31
N SER A 259 23.39 15.40 9.33
CA SER A 259 22.51 14.31 8.93
C SER A 259 21.37 14.06 9.91
N LEU A 260 21.55 14.32 11.21
CA LEU A 260 20.51 14.17 12.23
C LEU A 260 19.25 15.02 11.97
N PRO A 261 19.33 16.36 11.81
CA PRO A 261 18.15 17.18 11.50
C PRO A 261 17.60 16.88 10.10
N VAL A 262 18.46 16.56 9.12
CA VAL A 262 18.01 16.19 7.77
C VAL A 262 17.24 14.86 7.80
N ALA A 263 17.71 13.87 8.55
CA ALA A 263 17.04 12.58 8.71
C ALA A 263 15.66 12.76 9.36
N THR A 264 15.53 13.61 10.38
CA THR A 264 14.22 13.85 11.01
C THR A 264 13.25 14.56 10.06
N LEU A 265 13.72 15.52 9.25
CA LEU A 265 12.91 16.16 8.20
C LEU A 265 12.45 15.16 7.14
N LEU A 266 13.38 14.33 6.63
CA LEU A 266 13.09 13.31 5.63
C LEU A 266 12.08 12.28 6.15
N THR A 267 12.25 11.79 7.39
CA THR A 267 11.30 10.85 8.00
C THR A 267 9.91 11.44 8.17
N ARG A 268 9.79 12.76 8.46
CA ARG A 268 8.49 13.43 8.49
C ARG A 268 7.83 13.46 7.10
N TRP A 269 8.59 13.74 6.05
CA TRP A 269 8.06 13.66 4.68
C TRP A 269 7.61 12.24 4.31
N ILE A 270 8.33 11.21 4.76
CA ILE A 270 7.89 9.82 4.60
C ILE A 270 6.51 9.62 5.24
N GLY A 271 6.33 10.04 6.51
CA GLY A 271 5.03 9.92 7.19
C GLY A 271 3.89 10.69 6.52
N GLN A 272 4.20 11.81 5.85
CA GLN A 272 3.21 12.63 5.14
C GLN A 272 2.90 12.13 3.72
N THR A 273 3.55 11.06 3.27
CA THR A 273 3.43 10.60 1.87
C THR A 273 2.10 9.89 1.63
N ARG A 274 1.23 10.48 0.80
CA ARG A 274 -0.01 9.87 0.31
C ARG A 274 0.20 8.94 -0.87
N SER A 275 0.99 9.41 -1.81
CA SER A 275 1.28 8.81 -3.11
C SER A 275 2.65 9.32 -3.55
N PHE A 276 3.19 8.78 -4.65
CA PHE A 276 4.49 9.19 -5.15
C PHE A 276 4.50 10.68 -5.53
N MET A 277 5.36 11.48 -4.87
CA MET A 277 5.43 12.95 -4.96
C MET A 277 4.22 13.71 -4.38
N ASP A 278 3.35 13.05 -3.60
CA ASP A 278 2.24 13.67 -2.90
C ASP A 278 2.44 13.55 -1.38
N PHE A 279 2.68 14.67 -0.71
CA PHE A 279 2.94 14.78 0.74
C PHE A 279 1.78 15.42 1.51
N SER A 280 0.54 15.28 1.00
CA SER A 280 -0.62 15.95 1.58
C SER A 280 -1.20 15.28 2.83
N LEU A 281 -0.71 14.11 3.26
CA LEU A 281 -1.28 13.41 4.41
C LEU A 281 -0.83 14.05 5.72
N THR A 282 -1.77 14.15 6.66
CA THR A 282 -1.46 14.42 8.06
C THR A 282 -0.80 13.19 8.67
N SER A 283 0.35 13.39 9.29
CA SER A 283 1.14 12.31 9.86
C SER A 283 1.26 12.50 11.37
N ASP A 284 0.77 11.51 12.12
CA ASP A 284 0.99 11.41 13.57
C ASP A 284 2.32 10.70 13.91
N LEU A 285 3.17 10.47 12.89
CA LEU A 285 4.46 9.82 13.04
C LEU A 285 5.36 10.61 14.01
N ARG A 286 5.68 9.97 15.12
CA ARG A 286 6.61 10.50 16.11
C ARG A 286 8.02 10.08 15.75
N VAL A 287 8.85 11.06 15.41
CA VAL A 287 10.25 10.83 15.03
C VAL A 287 11.14 11.07 16.25
N GLY A 288 11.73 10.00 16.77
CA GLY A 288 12.72 10.03 17.85
C GLY A 288 14.13 9.72 17.34
N ILE A 289 15.15 10.25 18.03
CA ILE A 289 16.56 9.88 17.79
C ILE A 289 16.91 8.79 18.81
N SER A 290 17.13 7.56 18.33
CA SER A 290 17.58 6.44 19.16
C SER A 290 19.10 6.28 19.08
N ALA A 291 19.70 5.58 20.04
CA ALA A 291 21.12 5.24 20.02
C ALA A 291 21.52 4.42 18.78
N GLN A 292 20.60 3.59 18.26
CA GLN A 292 20.82 2.79 17.04
C GLN A 292 20.99 3.67 15.79
N ILE A 293 20.28 4.79 15.70
CA ILE A 293 20.42 5.71 14.56
C ILE A 293 21.82 6.33 14.54
N VAL A 294 22.35 6.67 15.72
CA VAL A 294 23.71 7.23 15.87
C VAL A 294 24.77 6.19 15.48
N THR A 295 24.60 4.92 15.86
CA THR A 295 25.56 3.86 15.46
C THR A 295 25.55 3.61 13.95
N ILE A 296 24.39 3.65 13.29
CA ILE A 296 24.30 3.58 11.82
C ILE A 296 25.00 4.79 11.17
N GLY A 297 24.82 5.99 11.74
CA GLY A 297 25.51 7.19 11.27
C GLY A 297 27.04 7.08 11.37
N LEU A 298 27.55 6.54 12.49
CA LEU A 298 28.98 6.28 12.65
C LEU A 298 29.50 5.23 11.65
N ALA A 299 28.73 4.17 11.38
CA ALA A 299 29.06 3.18 10.37
C ALA A 299 29.12 3.81 8.96
N ALA A 300 28.22 4.72 8.63
CA ALA A 300 28.25 5.46 7.36
C ALA A 300 29.50 6.34 7.21
N VAL A 301 29.94 7.01 8.30
CA VAL A 301 31.21 7.76 8.33
C VAL A 301 32.41 6.83 8.10
N PHE A 302 32.41 5.64 8.69
CA PHE A 302 33.47 4.65 8.44
C PHE A 302 33.53 4.23 6.96
N VAL A 303 32.38 3.97 6.34
CA VAL A 303 32.30 3.61 4.92
C VAL A 303 32.77 4.77 4.01
N LEU A 304 32.43 6.01 4.35
CA LEU A 304 32.95 7.21 3.68
C LEU A 304 34.48 7.26 3.74
N LEU A 305 35.08 7.03 4.91
CA LEU A 305 36.53 6.99 5.09
C LEU A 305 37.18 5.94 4.20
N VAL A 306 36.66 4.71 4.19
CA VAL A 306 37.17 3.63 3.33
C VAL A 306 37.13 4.05 1.86
N THR A 307 36.05 4.68 1.42
CA THR A 307 35.87 5.11 0.03
C THR A 307 36.86 6.22 -0.37
N ILE A 308 37.18 7.13 0.54
CA ILE A 308 38.20 8.18 0.33
C ILE A 308 39.62 7.59 0.32
N LEU A 309 39.89 6.60 1.17
CA LEU A 309 41.22 6.01 1.33
C LEU A 309 41.67 5.18 0.12
N ILE A 310 40.76 4.46 -0.55
CA ILE A 310 41.09 3.63 -1.71
C ILE A 310 41.86 4.42 -2.80
N PRO A 311 41.37 5.56 -3.33
CA PRO A 311 42.12 6.36 -4.29
C PRO A 311 43.37 7.03 -3.68
N ALA A 312 43.34 7.41 -2.40
CA ALA A 312 44.48 8.03 -1.72
C ALA A 312 45.69 7.08 -1.59
N ILE A 313 45.45 5.80 -1.27
CA ILE A 313 46.49 4.75 -1.22
C ILE A 313 47.14 4.58 -2.60
N GLY A 314 46.33 4.58 -3.66
CA GLY A 314 46.82 4.52 -5.03
C GLY A 314 47.73 5.71 -5.37
N ALA A 315 47.33 6.92 -4.98
CA ALA A 315 48.12 8.13 -5.22
C ALA A 315 49.43 8.19 -4.41
N ALA A 316 49.42 7.72 -3.16
CA ALA A 316 50.58 7.76 -2.25
C ALA A 316 51.75 6.84 -2.70
N LYS A 317 51.48 5.83 -3.53
CA LYS A 317 52.48 4.89 -4.06
C LYS A 317 53.36 5.46 -5.18
N PHE A 318 52.93 6.54 -5.85
CA PHE A 318 53.66 7.11 -6.99
C PHE A 318 54.46 8.37 -6.62
N THR A 319 55.62 8.53 -7.23
CA THR A 319 56.48 9.73 -7.16
C THR A 319 56.35 10.56 -8.46
N ILE A 320 56.76 11.83 -8.45
CA ILE A 320 56.66 12.75 -9.62
C ILE A 320 57.18 12.12 -10.93
N VAL A 321 58.26 11.34 -10.86
CA VAL A 321 58.92 10.72 -12.03
C VAL A 321 58.19 9.48 -12.55
N SER A 322 57.59 8.67 -11.67
CA SER A 322 56.80 7.50 -12.07
C SER A 322 55.43 7.90 -12.63
N TYR A 323 54.86 9.00 -12.13
CA TYR A 323 53.63 9.60 -12.66
C TYR A 323 53.76 10.06 -14.12
N LYS A 324 54.82 10.81 -14.47
CA LYS A 324 55.06 11.27 -15.85
C LYS A 324 55.23 10.11 -16.86
N ARG A 325 55.62 8.91 -16.37
CA ARG A 325 55.82 7.71 -17.21
C ARG A 325 54.53 6.90 -17.43
N GLU A 326 53.53 7.05 -16.55
CA GLU A 326 52.22 6.41 -16.68
C GLU A 326 51.22 7.24 -17.50
N THR A 327 51.29 8.57 -17.46
CA THR A 327 50.43 9.45 -18.29
C THR A 327 50.65 9.25 -19.80
N GLY A 328 51.80 8.71 -20.22
CA GLY A 328 52.07 8.33 -21.60
C GLY A 328 51.52 6.96 -22.04
N LYS A 329 50.95 6.14 -21.13
CA LYS A 329 50.35 4.85 -21.48
C LYS A 329 48.84 4.99 -21.68
N THR A 330 48.37 4.50 -22.81
CA THR A 330 46.97 4.51 -23.26
C THR A 330 46.00 4.03 -22.17
N SER A 331 44.83 4.68 -22.11
CA SER A 331 43.76 4.44 -21.13
C SER A 331 43.39 2.94 -21.09
N VAL A 332 43.84 2.24 -20.05
CA VAL A 332 43.56 0.81 -19.90
C VAL A 332 42.10 0.65 -19.49
N LYS A 333 41.37 -0.27 -20.13
CA LYS A 333 39.96 -0.57 -19.82
C LYS A 333 39.73 -0.72 -18.30
N PRO A 334 38.55 -0.35 -17.76
CA PRO A 334 38.25 -0.54 -16.34
C PRO A 334 38.44 -2.00 -15.89
N TRP A 335 38.82 -2.20 -14.62
CA TRP A 335 39.13 -3.53 -14.11
C TRP A 335 37.92 -4.49 -14.19
N TRP A 336 36.70 -4.00 -13.94
CA TRP A 336 35.47 -4.81 -14.01
C TRP A 336 35.18 -5.34 -15.41
N GLN A 337 35.50 -4.56 -16.46
CA GLN A 337 35.37 -5.02 -17.85
C GLN A 337 36.43 -6.07 -18.21
N ARG A 338 37.63 -5.97 -17.64
CA ARG A 338 38.71 -6.95 -17.89
C ARG A 338 38.39 -8.31 -17.28
N VAL A 339 37.78 -8.31 -16.09
CA VAL A 339 37.40 -9.53 -15.35
C VAL A 339 36.02 -10.05 -15.78
N TRP A 340 35.34 -9.39 -16.74
CA TRP A 340 33.99 -9.75 -17.19
C TRP A 340 32.95 -9.76 -16.06
N PHE A 341 33.18 -8.95 -15.02
CA PHE A 341 32.30 -8.86 -13.87
C PHE A 341 30.92 -8.33 -14.24
N ASP A 342 30.84 -7.46 -15.25
CA ASP A 342 29.60 -6.95 -15.83
C ASP A 342 28.73 -8.04 -16.47
N VAL A 343 29.34 -9.04 -17.11
CA VAL A 343 28.62 -10.19 -17.66
C VAL A 343 28.28 -11.20 -16.56
N LEU A 344 29.19 -11.43 -15.61
CA LEU A 344 28.96 -12.33 -14.47
C LEU A 344 27.75 -11.87 -13.65
N LEU A 345 27.58 -10.56 -13.44
CA LEU A 345 26.44 -9.99 -12.73
C LEU A 345 25.09 -10.18 -13.43
N LEU A 346 25.04 -10.47 -14.74
CA LEU A 346 23.79 -10.77 -15.43
C LEU A 346 23.25 -12.16 -15.07
N ILE A 347 24.12 -13.10 -14.67
CA ILE A 347 23.74 -14.47 -14.30
C ILE A 347 22.76 -14.49 -13.10
N PRO A 348 23.08 -13.88 -11.93
CA PRO A 348 22.13 -13.86 -10.82
C PRO A 348 20.86 -13.07 -11.12
N THR A 349 20.93 -12.03 -11.96
CA THR A 349 19.73 -11.31 -12.42
C THR A 349 18.82 -12.23 -13.24
N TYR A 350 19.38 -12.96 -14.20
CA TYR A 350 18.63 -13.90 -15.04
C TYR A 350 18.06 -15.06 -14.22
N TYR A 351 18.85 -15.62 -13.32
CA TYR A 351 18.39 -16.65 -12.38
C TYR A 351 17.22 -16.14 -11.53
N GLY A 352 17.36 -14.96 -10.92
CA GLY A 352 16.30 -14.34 -10.13
C GLY A 352 15.04 -14.06 -10.94
N TYR A 353 15.16 -13.62 -12.19
CA TYR A 353 14.03 -13.46 -13.09
C TYR A 353 13.32 -14.79 -13.37
N GLN A 354 14.05 -15.87 -13.67
CA GLN A 354 13.45 -17.18 -13.89
C GLN A 354 12.75 -17.70 -12.63
N THR A 355 13.35 -17.52 -11.46
CA THR A 355 12.70 -17.85 -10.18
C THR A 355 11.38 -17.09 -10.01
N LEU A 356 11.31 -15.82 -10.39
CA LEU A 356 10.06 -15.03 -10.34
C LEU A 356 9.01 -15.53 -11.34
N VAL A 357 9.44 -15.91 -12.55
CA VAL A 357 8.55 -16.48 -13.57
C VAL A 357 7.98 -17.82 -13.10
N GLU A 358 8.80 -18.70 -12.54
CA GLU A 358 8.38 -20.01 -12.02
C GLU A 358 7.47 -19.88 -10.80
N GLN A 359 7.79 -18.97 -9.87
CA GLN A 359 6.96 -18.73 -8.69
C GLN A 359 5.68 -17.95 -9.01
N GLY A 360 5.65 -17.22 -10.13
CA GLY A 360 4.55 -16.37 -10.57
C GLY A 360 4.27 -15.14 -9.67
N ARG A 361 4.96 -15.02 -8.53
CA ARG A 361 4.77 -13.95 -7.53
C ARG A 361 5.96 -13.83 -6.59
N ILE A 362 6.11 -12.66 -5.99
CA ILE A 362 6.90 -12.48 -4.76
C ILE A 362 5.97 -12.76 -3.59
N VAL A 363 6.11 -13.91 -2.93
CA VAL A 363 5.27 -14.29 -1.78
C VAL A 363 5.65 -13.41 -0.58
N VAL A 364 4.78 -12.47 -0.19
CA VAL A 364 5.02 -11.53 0.93
C VAL A 364 4.19 -11.87 2.18
N PHE A 365 3.05 -12.54 2.01
CA PHE A 365 2.13 -12.81 3.11
C PHE A 365 1.73 -14.29 3.12
N GLY A 366 2.16 -15.07 4.12
CA GLY A 366 1.72 -16.45 4.30
C GLY A 366 1.72 -16.83 5.77
N SER A 367 0.54 -17.15 6.31
CA SER A 367 0.37 -17.82 7.63
C SER A 367 0.68 -19.32 7.56
N ASP A 368 0.70 -19.89 6.35
CA ASP A 368 0.82 -21.32 6.11
C ASP A 368 2.19 -21.64 5.51
N GLY A 369 3.26 -21.45 6.30
CA GLY A 369 4.59 -22.07 6.12
C GLY A 369 5.29 -22.00 4.75
N SER A 370 4.77 -21.24 3.79
CA SER A 370 5.21 -21.24 2.39
C SER A 370 5.85 -19.89 2.07
N ALA A 371 7.18 -19.94 1.92
CA ALA A 371 8.10 -18.87 1.58
C ALA A 371 8.00 -17.64 2.51
N ASP A 372 8.70 -17.73 3.64
CA ASP A 372 9.06 -16.56 4.43
C ASP A 372 9.90 -15.59 3.57
N PRO A 373 9.56 -14.30 3.47
CA PRO A 373 10.37 -13.29 2.77
C PRO A 373 11.84 -13.27 3.19
N PHE A 374 12.15 -13.72 4.41
CA PHE A 374 13.52 -13.91 4.90
C PHE A 374 14.27 -15.10 4.28
N GLN A 375 13.57 -16.07 3.69
CA GLN A 375 14.21 -17.20 3.01
C GLN A 375 14.85 -16.79 1.68
N ASN A 376 14.36 -15.74 1.01
CA ASN A 376 14.99 -15.28 -0.23
C ASN A 376 14.88 -13.75 -0.46
N PRO A 377 15.53 -12.92 0.38
CA PRO A 377 15.55 -11.47 0.23
C PRO A 377 16.20 -11.00 -1.08
N LEU A 378 16.95 -11.88 -1.76
CA LEU A 378 17.58 -11.61 -3.05
C LEU A 378 16.54 -11.23 -4.11
N LEU A 379 15.32 -11.81 -4.06
CA LEU A 379 14.28 -11.59 -5.07
C LEU A 379 13.84 -10.13 -5.18
N PHE A 380 13.80 -9.40 -4.06
CA PHE A 380 13.51 -7.96 -4.05
C PHE A 380 14.66 -7.12 -4.65
N LEU A 381 15.88 -7.64 -4.59
CA LEU A 381 17.07 -6.97 -5.11
C LEU A 381 17.25 -7.17 -6.62
N VAL A 382 16.62 -8.20 -7.21
CA VAL A 382 16.81 -8.58 -8.62
C VAL A 382 16.57 -7.43 -9.61
N PRO A 383 15.49 -6.62 -9.49
CA PRO A 383 15.26 -5.53 -10.44
C PRO A 383 16.39 -4.50 -10.41
N ALA A 384 16.87 -4.16 -9.21
CA ALA A 384 17.96 -3.20 -9.05
C ALA A 384 19.32 -3.77 -9.45
N LEU A 385 19.60 -5.04 -9.12
CA LEU A 385 20.76 -5.76 -9.64
C LEU A 385 20.74 -5.82 -11.17
N GLY A 386 19.56 -6.02 -11.76
CA GLY A 386 19.36 -5.99 -13.20
C GLY A 386 19.67 -4.63 -13.80
N LEU A 387 19.16 -3.55 -13.23
CA LEU A 387 19.52 -2.19 -13.67
C LEU A 387 21.02 -1.92 -13.54
N PHE A 388 21.64 -2.38 -12.45
CA PHE A 388 23.07 -2.24 -12.21
C PHE A 388 23.91 -3.02 -13.23
N SER A 389 23.60 -4.31 -13.43
CA SER A 389 24.30 -5.18 -14.36
C SER A 389 24.12 -4.72 -15.81
N LEU A 390 22.91 -4.33 -16.21
CA LEU A 390 22.63 -3.75 -17.53
C LEU A 390 23.36 -2.44 -17.75
N THR A 391 23.44 -1.57 -16.74
CA THR A 391 24.21 -0.32 -16.84
C THR A 391 25.67 -0.61 -17.10
N LEU A 392 26.31 -1.48 -16.31
CA LEU A 392 27.71 -1.83 -16.50
C LEU A 392 27.96 -2.49 -17.86
N PHE A 393 27.07 -3.39 -18.28
CA PHE A 393 27.15 -4.08 -19.56
C PHE A 393 27.00 -3.12 -20.75
N SER A 394 26.10 -2.14 -20.66
CA SER A 394 25.85 -1.15 -21.72
C SER A 394 27.09 -0.32 -22.08
N LEU A 395 28.01 -0.15 -21.12
CA LEU A 395 29.26 0.58 -21.34
C LEU A 395 30.15 -0.02 -22.43
N ARG A 396 30.03 -1.33 -22.69
CA ARG A 396 30.75 -2.00 -23.78
C ARG A 396 30.35 -1.45 -25.15
N PHE A 397 29.13 -0.96 -25.27
CA PHE A 397 28.57 -0.47 -26.52
C PHE A 397 28.72 1.03 -26.70
N ILE A 398 29.17 1.79 -25.69
CA ILE A 398 29.31 3.24 -25.80
C ILE A 398 30.36 3.64 -26.84
N GLN A 399 31.53 2.99 -26.85
CA GLN A 399 32.56 3.25 -27.87
C GLN A 399 32.07 3.01 -29.31
N PRO A 400 31.49 1.83 -29.64
CA PRO A 400 31.01 1.61 -31.00
C PRO A 400 29.84 2.54 -31.37
N ILE A 401 28.92 2.83 -30.44
CA ILE A 401 27.85 3.83 -30.66
C ILE A 401 28.47 5.19 -31.01
N MET A 402 29.42 5.66 -30.21
CA MET A 402 30.08 6.94 -30.48
C MET A 402 30.96 6.94 -31.73
N ALA A 403 31.50 5.78 -32.14
CA ALA A 403 32.20 5.66 -33.41
C ALA A 403 31.25 5.85 -34.60
N VAL A 404 30.03 5.31 -34.52
CA VAL A 404 28.98 5.54 -35.52
C VAL A 404 28.55 7.01 -35.53
N VAL A 405 28.30 7.60 -34.36
CA VAL A 405 27.97 9.04 -34.23
C VAL A 405 29.10 9.91 -34.80
N ALA A 406 30.36 9.56 -34.55
CA ALA A 406 31.51 10.30 -35.09
C ALA A 406 31.64 10.18 -36.62
N ARG A 407 31.28 9.03 -37.20
CA ARG A 407 31.21 8.87 -38.66
C ARG A 407 30.11 9.75 -39.26
N ILE A 408 28.92 9.75 -38.66
CA ILE A 408 27.79 10.57 -39.11
C ILE A 408 28.10 12.07 -38.94
N ALA A 409 28.63 12.48 -37.79
CA ALA A 409 29.04 13.85 -37.53
C ALA A 409 30.11 14.33 -38.52
N GLY A 410 31.01 13.44 -38.94
CA GLY A 410 32.02 13.72 -39.96
C GLY A 410 31.46 14.06 -41.34
N LEU A 411 30.19 13.77 -41.62
CA LEU A 411 29.50 14.23 -42.83
C LEU A 411 29.09 15.70 -42.76
N THR A 412 29.12 16.30 -41.57
CA THR A 412 28.74 17.70 -41.35
C THR A 412 29.95 18.64 -41.39
N LYS A 413 29.74 19.89 -41.81
CA LYS A 413 30.78 20.93 -41.79
C LYS A 413 31.01 21.55 -40.39
N ASN A 414 30.34 21.05 -39.35
CA ASN A 414 30.44 21.61 -38.00
C ASN A 414 31.64 21.01 -37.24
N ALA A 415 32.72 21.79 -37.13
CA ALA A 415 33.94 21.35 -36.45
C ALA A 415 33.70 20.94 -34.99
N SER A 416 32.86 21.67 -34.26
CA SER A 416 32.55 21.41 -32.85
C SER A 416 31.90 20.06 -32.64
N LEU A 417 30.90 19.73 -33.46
CA LEU A 417 30.17 18.47 -33.42
C LEU A 417 31.09 17.27 -33.70
N THR A 418 31.89 17.39 -34.77
CA THR A 418 32.81 16.32 -35.19
C THR A 418 33.93 16.08 -34.17
N LEU A 419 34.48 17.15 -33.59
CA LEU A 419 35.50 17.03 -32.55
C LEU A 419 34.92 16.38 -31.29
N ALA A 420 33.73 16.80 -30.84
CA ALA A 420 33.09 16.23 -29.65
C ALA A 420 32.82 14.73 -29.83
N ALA A 421 32.23 14.33 -30.97
CA ALA A 421 31.93 12.93 -31.24
C ALA A 421 33.20 12.06 -31.34
N ARG A 422 34.26 12.56 -31.99
CA ARG A 422 35.56 11.85 -32.09
C ARG A 422 36.25 11.72 -30.74
N GLN A 423 36.18 12.76 -29.89
CA GLN A 423 36.75 12.72 -28.54
C GLN A 423 36.07 11.65 -27.69
N LEU A 424 34.73 11.62 -27.69
CA LEU A 424 33.98 10.59 -26.96
C LEU A 424 34.34 9.18 -27.45
N SER A 425 34.44 8.96 -28.75
CA SER A 425 34.80 7.65 -29.30
C SER A 425 36.19 7.15 -28.85
N ARG A 426 37.16 8.07 -28.71
CA ARG A 426 38.57 7.73 -28.43
C ARG A 426 38.95 7.70 -26.96
N SER A 427 38.22 8.40 -26.09
CA SER A 427 38.60 8.61 -24.68
C SER A 427 37.53 8.13 -23.69
N PRO A 428 37.13 6.83 -23.70
CA PRO A 428 36.02 6.31 -22.87
C PRO A 428 36.24 6.42 -21.36
N GLY A 429 37.49 6.33 -20.92
CA GLY A 429 37.83 6.30 -19.49
C GLY A 429 37.42 7.57 -18.74
N ASN A 430 37.30 8.70 -19.42
CA ASN A 430 37.05 10.00 -18.78
C ASN A 430 35.57 10.20 -18.43
N TYR A 431 34.64 9.66 -19.22
CA TYR A 431 33.20 9.90 -19.03
C TYR A 431 32.43 8.67 -18.51
N THR A 432 33.08 7.53 -18.31
CA THR A 432 32.42 6.29 -17.88
C THR A 432 31.72 6.44 -16.52
N THR A 433 32.39 6.99 -15.50
CA THR A 433 31.81 7.09 -14.14
C THR A 433 30.59 8.03 -14.06
N PRO A 434 30.64 9.27 -14.59
CA PRO A 434 29.44 10.12 -14.64
C PRO A 434 28.31 9.49 -15.45
N LEU A 435 28.64 8.79 -16.54
CA LEU A 435 27.65 8.13 -17.37
C LEU A 435 26.98 6.94 -16.64
N ILE A 436 27.72 6.15 -15.84
CA ILE A 436 27.14 5.10 -14.99
C ILE A 436 26.11 5.70 -14.03
N ILE A 437 26.50 6.76 -13.32
CA ILE A 437 25.64 7.43 -12.33
C ILE A 437 24.38 7.96 -13.02
N LEU A 438 24.54 8.58 -14.19
CA LEU A 438 23.42 9.09 -14.98
C LEU A 438 22.47 7.99 -15.47
N ILE A 439 23.00 6.92 -16.09
CA ILE A 439 22.18 5.79 -16.57
C ILE A 439 21.44 5.16 -15.41
N LEU A 440 22.13 4.84 -14.31
CA LEU A 440 21.53 4.22 -13.13
C LEU A 440 20.43 5.08 -12.54
N THR A 441 20.66 6.38 -12.39
CA THR A 441 19.67 7.30 -11.87
C THR A 441 18.44 7.34 -12.74
N VAL A 442 18.59 7.56 -14.04
CA VAL A 442 17.44 7.64 -14.94
C VAL A 442 16.69 6.30 -14.96
N SER A 443 17.41 5.18 -14.98
CA SER A 443 16.79 3.85 -15.02
C SER A 443 16.09 3.48 -13.71
N LEU A 444 16.71 3.76 -12.56
CA LEU A 444 16.13 3.49 -11.24
C LEU A 444 14.94 4.41 -11.00
N SER A 445 15.04 5.67 -11.43
CA SER A 445 13.95 6.63 -11.33
C SER A 445 12.75 6.25 -12.20
N ALA A 446 12.99 5.87 -13.45
CA ALA A 446 11.93 5.41 -14.35
C ALA A 446 11.27 4.13 -13.82
N TYR A 447 12.07 3.21 -13.26
CA TYR A 447 11.57 1.99 -12.63
C TYR A 447 10.73 2.30 -11.38
N THR A 448 11.29 3.03 -10.43
CA THR A 448 10.63 3.38 -9.16
C THR A 448 9.38 4.21 -9.36
N GLY A 449 9.42 5.20 -10.25
CA GLY A 449 8.24 6.00 -10.60
C GLY A 449 7.13 5.15 -11.24
N SER A 450 7.49 4.24 -12.15
CA SER A 450 6.51 3.35 -12.80
C SER A 450 5.95 2.30 -11.84
N LEU A 451 6.77 1.79 -10.91
CA LEU A 451 6.34 0.89 -9.84
C LEU A 451 5.30 1.57 -8.95
N ALA A 452 5.62 2.77 -8.47
CA ALA A 452 4.73 3.53 -7.61
C ALA A 452 3.42 3.90 -8.32
N TYR A 453 3.50 4.37 -9.58
CA TYR A 453 2.33 4.69 -10.39
C TYR A 453 1.43 3.47 -10.66
N THR A 454 2.04 2.31 -10.93
CA THR A 454 1.31 1.05 -11.11
C THR A 454 0.62 0.62 -9.81
N PHE A 455 1.31 0.73 -8.66
CA PHE A 455 0.73 0.37 -7.36
C PHE A 455 -0.41 1.29 -6.94
N ASP A 456 -0.31 2.59 -7.19
CA ASP A 456 -1.38 3.54 -6.91
C ASP A 456 -2.62 3.26 -7.75
N HIS A 457 -2.44 3.05 -9.05
CA HIS A 457 -3.56 2.73 -9.95
C HIS A 457 -4.16 1.35 -9.65
N HIS A 458 -3.33 0.38 -9.28
CA HIS A 458 -3.82 -0.93 -8.90
C HIS A 458 -4.62 -0.92 -7.60
N LEU A 459 -4.26 -0.11 -6.60
CA LEU A 459 -5.09 0.02 -5.39
C LEU A 459 -6.51 0.47 -5.76
N TYR A 460 -6.61 1.43 -6.69
CA TYR A 460 -7.90 1.87 -7.22
C TYR A 460 -8.62 0.69 -7.88
N ASP A 461 -7.99 0.03 -8.85
CA ASP A 461 -8.58 -1.10 -9.58
C ASP A 461 -9.01 -2.25 -8.66
N GLU A 462 -8.18 -2.62 -7.69
CA GLU A 462 -8.45 -3.70 -6.73
C GLU A 462 -9.65 -3.35 -5.85
N THR A 463 -9.68 -2.14 -5.31
CA THR A 463 -10.76 -1.71 -4.40
C THR A 463 -12.09 -1.59 -5.15
N TYR A 464 -12.07 -1.02 -6.35
CA TYR A 464 -13.25 -0.91 -7.21
C TYR A 464 -13.69 -2.26 -7.75
N TYR A 465 -12.77 -3.19 -8.05
CA TYR A 465 -13.13 -4.57 -8.39
C TYR A 465 -13.80 -5.28 -7.21
N ARG A 466 -13.29 -5.10 -6.00
CA ARG A 466 -13.79 -5.74 -4.78
C ARG A 466 -15.20 -5.27 -4.38
N LEU A 467 -15.50 -3.99 -4.58
CA LEU A 467 -16.79 -3.38 -4.21
C LEU A 467 -17.78 -3.28 -5.37
N GLY A 468 -17.28 -3.10 -6.60
CA GLY A 468 -18.03 -3.14 -7.85
C GLY A 468 -18.62 -1.82 -8.34
N ALA A 469 -18.69 -0.79 -7.49
CA ALA A 469 -19.24 0.54 -7.80
C ALA A 469 -18.73 1.60 -6.80
N ASP A 470 -19.09 2.87 -7.00
CA ASP A 470 -18.71 4.01 -6.14
C ASP A 470 -19.26 3.88 -4.71
N MET A 471 -20.45 3.28 -4.57
CA MET A 471 -21.01 2.93 -3.28
C MET A 471 -21.86 1.66 -3.38
N ARG A 472 -21.81 0.83 -2.33
CA ARG A 472 -22.56 -0.40 -2.24
C ARG A 472 -23.34 -0.44 -0.94
N LEU A 473 -24.64 -0.73 -1.04
CA LEU A 473 -25.57 -0.85 0.07
C LEU A 473 -26.12 -2.28 0.10
N LEU A 474 -26.28 -2.83 1.30
CA LEU A 474 -27.03 -4.07 1.49
C LEU A 474 -28.45 -3.73 1.96
N ASP A 475 -29.42 -3.82 1.05
CA ASP A 475 -30.84 -3.67 1.35
C ASP A 475 -31.42 -5.05 1.70
N VAL A 476 -31.78 -5.23 2.97
CA VAL A 476 -32.40 -6.47 3.45
C VAL A 476 -33.92 -6.40 3.40
N GLY A 477 -34.50 -5.29 2.93
CA GLY A 477 -35.93 -5.02 3.00
C GLY A 477 -36.45 -4.97 4.44
N ASN A 478 -37.77 -4.87 4.61
CA ASN A 478 -38.39 -4.97 5.93
C ASN A 478 -38.43 -6.44 6.42
N ALA A 479 -37.29 -6.96 6.88
CA ALA A 479 -37.13 -8.33 7.35
C ALA A 479 -37.97 -8.65 8.62
N ASN A 480 -38.31 -7.63 9.42
CA ASN A 480 -38.95 -7.81 10.72
C ASN A 480 -40.42 -8.31 10.64
N GLN A 481 -41.09 -8.22 9.48
CA GLN A 481 -42.43 -8.81 9.31
C GLN A 481 -42.41 -10.34 9.15
N LEU A 482 -41.26 -10.94 8.81
CA LEU A 482 -41.12 -12.40 8.66
C LEU A 482 -41.01 -13.14 10.01
N LEU A 483 -40.61 -12.45 11.08
CA LEU A 483 -40.48 -13.02 12.44
C LEU A 483 -41.81 -13.01 13.21
N ALA A 484 -42.80 -12.24 12.76
CA ALA A 484 -44.09 -12.04 13.43
C ALA A 484 -45.19 -13.00 12.96
N GLY A 485 -44.87 -14.27 12.71
CA GLY A 485 -45.84 -15.37 12.52
C GLY A 485 -46.88 -15.23 11.39
N SER A 486 -46.91 -14.13 10.65
CA SER A 486 -47.85 -13.88 9.56
C SER A 486 -47.31 -14.46 8.26
N GLN A 487 -48.09 -15.30 7.59
CA GLN A 487 -47.85 -15.81 6.24
C GLN A 487 -47.94 -14.70 5.18
N ALA A 488 -47.13 -13.65 5.30
CA ALA A 488 -46.92 -12.66 4.26
C ALA A 488 -45.58 -12.95 3.58
N ASP A 489 -45.63 -13.80 2.56
CA ASP A 489 -44.52 -14.42 1.81
C ASP A 489 -43.73 -13.42 0.91
N ALA A 490 -43.72 -12.11 1.20
CA ALA A 490 -43.13 -11.10 0.32
C ALA A 490 -42.22 -10.11 1.06
N TRP A 491 -40.91 -10.22 0.80
CA TRP A 491 -39.96 -9.15 1.08
C TRP A 491 -40.42 -7.88 0.37
N LYS A 492 -40.58 -6.78 1.12
CA LYS A 492 -40.83 -5.46 0.55
C LYS A 492 -39.53 -4.68 0.51
N PHE A 493 -39.04 -4.42 -0.69
CA PHE A 493 -37.88 -3.57 -0.93
C PHE A 493 -38.32 -2.18 -1.37
N LEU A 494 -37.44 -1.20 -1.13
CA LEU A 494 -37.64 0.12 -1.68
C LEU A 494 -37.35 0.10 -3.19
N PRO A 495 -38.18 0.75 -4.03
CA PRO A 495 -37.85 0.89 -5.44
C PRO A 495 -36.49 1.57 -5.62
N VAL A 496 -35.69 1.08 -6.55
CA VAL A 496 -34.36 1.63 -6.87
C VAL A 496 -34.42 3.11 -7.22
N THR A 497 -35.54 3.56 -7.79
CA THR A 497 -35.81 4.95 -8.14
C THR A 497 -35.83 5.90 -6.95
N GLU A 498 -36.08 5.42 -5.73
CA GLU A 498 -35.99 6.25 -4.52
C GLU A 498 -34.53 6.61 -4.19
N TYR A 499 -33.57 5.72 -4.48
CA TYR A 499 -32.14 6.02 -4.30
C TYR A 499 -31.66 7.11 -5.26
N LEU A 500 -32.29 7.24 -6.44
CA LEU A 500 -32.00 8.32 -7.40
C LEU A 500 -32.46 9.70 -6.92
N LYS A 501 -33.35 9.77 -5.92
CA LYS A 501 -33.81 11.05 -5.33
C LYS A 501 -32.83 11.61 -4.32
N VAL A 502 -31.89 10.79 -3.83
CA VAL A 502 -30.87 11.21 -2.87
C VAL A 502 -29.91 12.17 -3.56
N GLU A 503 -29.67 13.32 -2.95
CA GLU A 503 -28.76 14.32 -3.49
C GLU A 503 -27.34 13.74 -3.61
N GLY A 504 -26.75 13.88 -4.80
CA GLY A 504 -25.40 13.36 -5.11
C GLY A 504 -25.36 11.96 -5.74
N VAL A 505 -26.47 11.20 -5.75
CA VAL A 505 -26.55 9.94 -6.52
C VAL A 505 -26.83 10.25 -7.98
N GLU A 506 -26.04 9.67 -8.89
CA GLU A 506 -26.23 9.81 -10.35
C GLU A 506 -26.98 8.62 -10.95
N SER A 507 -26.68 7.41 -10.49
CA SER A 507 -27.30 6.18 -10.99
C SER A 507 -27.32 5.11 -9.90
N ALA A 508 -28.30 4.20 -9.95
CA ALA A 508 -28.51 3.17 -8.96
C ALA A 508 -29.01 1.88 -9.62
N ILE A 509 -28.53 0.72 -9.16
CA ILE A 509 -28.94 -0.59 -9.68
C ILE A 509 -29.07 -1.66 -8.60
N ARG A 510 -29.81 -2.73 -8.92
CA ARG A 510 -29.88 -3.94 -8.11
C ARG A 510 -28.87 -4.96 -8.58
N LEU A 511 -28.20 -5.58 -7.62
CA LEU A 511 -27.34 -6.73 -7.80
C LEU A 511 -27.76 -7.83 -6.82
N GLY A 512 -28.48 -8.83 -7.34
CA GLY A 512 -28.80 -10.04 -6.59
C GLY A 512 -27.62 -11.01 -6.61
N ARG A 513 -27.19 -11.51 -5.45
CA ARG A 513 -26.12 -12.52 -5.33
C ARG A 513 -26.67 -13.75 -4.64
N PHE A 514 -26.75 -14.84 -5.38
CA PHE A 514 -27.34 -16.09 -4.90
C PHE A 514 -26.36 -17.25 -5.09
N THR A 515 -26.32 -18.19 -4.16
CA THR A 515 -25.57 -19.44 -4.38
C THR A 515 -26.32 -20.25 -5.44
N THR A 516 -25.58 -20.89 -6.35
CA THR A 516 -26.18 -21.71 -7.40
C THR A 516 -25.39 -22.98 -7.62
N ARG A 517 -26.06 -23.99 -8.17
CA ARG A 517 -25.44 -25.20 -8.68
C ARG A 517 -25.87 -25.41 -10.13
N ALA A 518 -24.92 -25.41 -11.05
CA ALA A 518 -25.18 -25.73 -12.44
C ALA A 518 -25.16 -27.25 -12.63
N THR A 519 -26.16 -27.79 -13.32
CA THR A 519 -26.22 -29.20 -13.69
C THR A 519 -26.19 -29.32 -15.22
N PHE A 520 -25.19 -30.05 -15.74
CA PHE A 520 -25.06 -30.35 -17.16
C PHE A 520 -24.27 -31.66 -17.32
N ASN A 521 -24.65 -32.52 -18.27
CA ASN A 521 -24.02 -33.83 -18.50
C ASN A 521 -23.83 -34.68 -17.22
N LYS A 522 -24.80 -34.66 -16.30
CA LYS A 522 -24.77 -35.32 -14.97
C LYS A 522 -23.66 -34.83 -14.02
N LYS A 523 -22.89 -33.79 -14.39
CA LYS A 523 -21.95 -33.10 -13.50
C LYS A 523 -22.66 -31.95 -12.80
N ASN A 524 -22.28 -31.72 -11.55
CA ASN A 524 -22.77 -30.62 -10.73
C ASN A 524 -21.60 -29.69 -10.43
N VAL A 525 -21.74 -28.42 -10.77
CA VAL A 525 -20.72 -27.40 -10.53
C VAL A 525 -21.31 -26.35 -9.60
N GLU A 526 -20.65 -26.12 -8.47
CA GLU A 526 -21.06 -25.08 -7.53
C GLU A 526 -20.57 -23.71 -7.99
N GLY A 527 -21.35 -22.69 -7.69
CA GLY A 527 -21.05 -21.34 -8.10
C GLY A 527 -21.97 -20.31 -7.47
N ILE A 528 -21.92 -19.11 -8.04
CA ILE A 528 -22.77 -18.00 -7.67
C ILE A 528 -23.51 -17.46 -8.88
N PHE A 529 -24.77 -17.10 -8.70
CA PHE A 529 -25.59 -16.42 -9.70
C PHE A 529 -25.69 -14.94 -9.34
N PHE A 530 -25.24 -14.07 -10.26
CA PHE A 530 -25.49 -12.64 -10.21
C PHE A 530 -26.67 -12.29 -11.09
N GLY A 531 -27.75 -11.83 -10.47
CA GLY A 531 -28.86 -11.22 -11.18
C GLY A 531 -28.62 -9.71 -11.28
N ILE A 532 -28.58 -9.19 -12.51
CA ILE A 532 -28.37 -7.77 -12.79
C ILE A 532 -29.49 -7.15 -13.63
N ASP A 533 -29.66 -5.83 -13.51
CA ASP A 533 -30.49 -5.01 -14.39
C ASP A 533 -29.62 -4.44 -15.54
N ARG A 534 -29.65 -5.10 -16.70
CA ARG A 534 -28.68 -4.89 -17.81
C ARG A 534 -28.58 -3.46 -18.37
N LEU A 535 -29.65 -2.65 -18.29
CA LEU A 535 -29.70 -1.32 -18.93
C LEU A 535 -28.89 -0.29 -18.13
N ASP A 536 -28.94 -0.40 -16.80
CA ASP A 536 -28.32 0.57 -15.90
C ASP A 536 -27.01 0.04 -15.33
N PHE A 537 -26.75 -1.27 -15.42
CA PHE A 537 -25.50 -1.88 -14.95
C PHE A 537 -24.22 -1.20 -15.49
N PRO A 538 -24.11 -0.88 -16.81
CA PRO A 538 -22.93 -0.20 -17.33
C PRO A 538 -22.72 1.23 -16.82
N LYS A 539 -23.75 1.87 -16.26
CA LYS A 539 -23.66 3.24 -15.71
C LYS A 539 -23.11 3.27 -14.28
N VAL A 540 -23.09 2.13 -13.59
CA VAL A 540 -22.75 2.05 -12.16
C VAL A 540 -21.57 1.11 -11.92
N ALA A 541 -21.47 0.02 -12.66
CA ALA A 541 -20.46 -0.99 -12.42
C ALA A 541 -19.07 -0.54 -12.88
N PHE A 542 -18.07 -0.77 -12.03
CA PHE A 542 -16.67 -0.67 -12.43
C PHE A 542 -16.35 -1.73 -13.48
N TRP A 543 -15.71 -1.34 -14.58
CA TRP A 543 -15.33 -2.26 -15.65
C TRP A 543 -14.00 -1.86 -16.28
N ARG A 544 -13.11 -2.84 -16.46
CA ARG A 544 -11.86 -2.67 -17.22
C ARG A 544 -11.96 -3.39 -18.57
N ASP A 545 -11.27 -2.85 -19.56
CA ASP A 545 -11.26 -3.39 -20.92
C ASP A 545 -10.69 -4.81 -21.05
N ASP A 546 -9.93 -5.28 -20.06
CA ASP A 546 -9.32 -6.62 -20.02
C ASP A 546 -10.16 -7.65 -19.23
N PHE A 547 -11.38 -7.30 -18.80
CA PHE A 547 -12.26 -8.24 -18.10
C PHE A 547 -13.00 -9.19 -19.04
N ALA A 548 -13.13 -8.83 -20.31
CA ALA A 548 -13.69 -9.70 -21.34
C ALA A 548 -13.19 -9.27 -22.72
N ALA A 549 -13.26 -10.17 -23.70
CA ALA A 549 -12.94 -9.86 -25.09
C ALA A 549 -13.90 -8.83 -25.73
N GLU A 550 -15.13 -8.72 -25.22
CA GLU A 550 -16.13 -7.76 -25.66
C GLU A 550 -16.37 -6.68 -24.59
N SER A 551 -16.74 -5.46 -25.02
CA SER A 551 -17.10 -4.38 -24.08
C SER A 551 -18.29 -4.75 -23.19
N LEU A 552 -18.38 -4.15 -22.00
CA LEU A 552 -19.51 -4.38 -21.08
C LEU A 552 -20.87 -4.14 -21.75
N GLY A 553 -20.99 -3.08 -22.56
CA GLY A 553 -22.21 -2.80 -23.30
C GLY A 553 -22.59 -3.91 -24.30
N ALA A 554 -21.61 -4.49 -24.99
CA ALA A 554 -21.85 -5.62 -25.89
C ALA A 554 -22.32 -6.87 -25.13
N LEU A 555 -21.73 -7.16 -23.96
CA LEU A 555 -22.19 -8.24 -23.08
C LEU A 555 -23.63 -8.02 -22.58
N MET A 556 -23.98 -6.78 -22.22
CA MET A 556 -25.36 -6.44 -21.81
C MET A 556 -26.35 -6.57 -22.97
N ASN A 557 -25.93 -6.28 -24.20
CA ASN A 557 -26.74 -6.51 -25.40
C ASN A 557 -26.92 -8.01 -25.68
N ARG A 558 -25.89 -8.84 -25.45
CA ARG A 558 -26.01 -10.31 -25.54
C ARG A 558 -27.01 -10.87 -24.53
N LEU A 559 -27.00 -10.34 -23.30
CA LEU A 559 -28.02 -10.66 -22.28
C LEU A 559 -29.43 -10.20 -22.66
N ALA A 560 -29.57 -9.24 -23.58
CA ALA A 560 -30.86 -8.78 -24.07
C ALA A 560 -31.47 -9.71 -25.14
N THR A 561 -30.64 -10.47 -25.86
CA THR A 561 -31.08 -11.38 -26.94
C THR A 561 -32.02 -12.47 -26.44
N ASP A 562 -31.83 -12.92 -25.19
CA ASP A 562 -32.67 -13.94 -24.56
C ASP A 562 -32.93 -13.55 -23.10
N ARG A 563 -34.19 -13.58 -22.65
CA ARG A 563 -34.53 -13.31 -21.24
C ARG A 563 -33.90 -14.33 -20.30
N ALA A 564 -33.73 -15.57 -20.77
CA ALA A 564 -33.03 -16.65 -20.08
C ALA A 564 -31.52 -16.66 -20.35
N GLY A 565 -30.96 -15.60 -20.96
CA GLY A 565 -29.53 -15.48 -21.23
C GLY A 565 -28.68 -15.43 -19.97
N VAL A 566 -27.53 -16.11 -20.00
CA VAL A 566 -26.50 -16.08 -18.95
C VAL A 566 -25.12 -15.87 -19.56
N LEU A 567 -24.30 -15.04 -18.91
CA LEU A 567 -22.87 -14.91 -19.18
C LEU A 567 -22.11 -15.81 -18.22
N VAL A 568 -21.04 -16.43 -18.70
CA VAL A 568 -20.21 -17.37 -17.92
C VAL A 568 -18.72 -17.08 -18.12
N PRO A 569 -17.86 -17.49 -17.18
CA PRO A 569 -16.42 -17.39 -17.34
C PRO A 569 -15.93 -18.14 -18.59
N ASN A 570 -14.96 -17.56 -19.28
CA ASN A 570 -14.30 -18.20 -20.42
C ASN A 570 -13.59 -19.50 -20.00
N SER A 571 -13.01 -19.53 -18.79
CA SER A 571 -12.43 -20.73 -18.18
C SER A 571 -13.46 -21.86 -18.02
N PHE A 572 -14.70 -21.54 -17.67
CA PHE A 572 -15.78 -22.52 -17.54
C PHE A 572 -16.18 -23.11 -18.90
N LEU A 573 -16.19 -22.32 -19.98
CA LEU A 573 -16.43 -22.83 -21.33
C LEU A 573 -15.33 -23.80 -21.77
N GLN A 574 -14.07 -23.45 -21.51
CA GLN A 574 -12.91 -24.26 -21.90
C GLN A 574 -12.83 -25.57 -21.09
N GLU A 575 -13.02 -25.50 -19.77
CA GLU A 575 -12.94 -26.67 -18.87
C GLU A 575 -13.99 -27.74 -19.20
N TYR A 576 -15.21 -27.31 -19.56
CA TYR A 576 -16.33 -28.21 -19.81
C TYR A 576 -16.68 -28.41 -21.30
N GLY A 577 -15.93 -27.78 -22.21
CA GLY A 577 -16.14 -27.89 -23.66
C GLY A 577 -17.47 -27.32 -24.15
N LEU A 578 -18.01 -26.33 -23.43
CA LEU A 578 -19.29 -25.68 -23.73
C LEU A 578 -19.11 -24.55 -24.74
N LYS A 579 -20.17 -24.23 -25.49
CA LYS A 579 -20.19 -23.14 -26.47
C LYS A 579 -21.29 -22.13 -26.16
N ILE A 580 -21.11 -20.91 -26.68
CA ILE A 580 -22.17 -19.89 -26.66
C ILE A 580 -23.37 -20.46 -27.42
N GLY A 581 -24.54 -20.44 -26.78
CA GLY A 581 -25.78 -21.01 -27.28
C GLY A 581 -26.24 -22.27 -26.55
N ASP A 582 -25.37 -22.93 -25.80
CA ASP A 582 -25.72 -24.16 -25.08
C ASP A 582 -26.69 -23.88 -23.91
N PRO A 583 -27.68 -24.75 -23.66
CA PRO A 583 -28.59 -24.63 -22.52
C PRO A 583 -27.94 -25.15 -21.24
N LEU A 584 -28.26 -24.51 -20.12
CA LEU A 584 -27.86 -24.92 -18.77
C LEU A 584 -29.07 -24.91 -17.83
N GLN A 585 -29.04 -25.80 -16.84
CA GLN A 585 -30.01 -25.77 -15.75
C GLN A 585 -29.31 -25.33 -14.47
N LEU A 586 -29.71 -24.17 -13.93
CA LEU A 586 -29.20 -23.66 -12.67
C LEU A 586 -30.17 -24.00 -11.54
N ARG A 587 -29.64 -24.46 -10.42
CA ARG A 587 -30.38 -24.59 -9.16
C ARG A 587 -29.96 -23.45 -8.24
N VAL A 588 -30.80 -22.42 -8.15
CA VAL A 588 -30.51 -21.20 -7.39
C VAL A 588 -31.13 -21.29 -5.99
N TYR A 589 -30.31 -20.99 -4.98
CA TYR A 589 -30.70 -20.97 -3.58
C TYR A 589 -30.96 -19.53 -3.15
N THR A 590 -32.23 -19.18 -2.93
CA THR A 590 -32.66 -17.79 -2.64
C THR A 590 -32.68 -17.44 -1.14
N TYR A 591 -32.62 -18.43 -0.24
CA TYR A 591 -32.63 -18.23 1.21
C TYR A 591 -31.79 -19.30 1.93
N GLY A 592 -31.00 -18.91 2.94
CA GLY A 592 -30.18 -19.82 3.73
C GLY A 592 -28.87 -20.26 3.05
N ARG A 593 -27.77 -20.26 3.81
CA ARG A 593 -26.50 -20.87 3.36
C ARG A 593 -26.66 -22.38 3.52
N THR A 594 -26.55 -23.12 2.42
CA THR A 594 -26.56 -24.60 2.35
C THR A 594 -27.82 -25.28 2.91
N GLY A 595 -28.74 -25.67 2.01
CA GLY A 595 -29.66 -26.81 2.24
C GLY A 595 -31.05 -26.52 2.79
N SER A 596 -31.35 -25.29 3.26
CA SER A 596 -32.64 -24.93 3.87
C SER A 596 -33.50 -23.94 3.05
N GLY A 597 -33.03 -23.53 1.86
CA GLY A 597 -33.76 -22.65 0.94
C GLY A 597 -34.69 -23.39 -0.02
N ARG A 598 -35.69 -22.67 -0.58
CA ARG A 598 -36.46 -23.19 -1.73
C ARG A 598 -35.50 -23.45 -2.89
N ASN A 599 -35.41 -24.70 -3.32
CA ASN A 599 -34.61 -25.10 -4.48
C ASN A 599 -35.33 -24.69 -5.76
N ASN A 600 -34.88 -23.62 -6.41
CA ASN A 600 -35.50 -23.16 -7.64
C ASN A 600 -34.68 -23.57 -8.86
N PHE A 601 -35.31 -24.28 -9.79
CA PHE A 601 -34.70 -24.64 -11.07
C PHE A 601 -34.93 -23.53 -12.09
N VAL A 602 -33.84 -22.96 -12.59
CA VAL A 602 -33.84 -21.82 -13.50
C VAL A 602 -33.16 -22.28 -14.80
N PRO A 603 -33.92 -22.55 -15.87
CA PRO A 603 -33.34 -22.86 -17.17
C PRO A 603 -32.74 -21.58 -17.77
N VAL A 604 -31.50 -21.67 -18.25
CA VAL A 604 -30.76 -20.56 -18.86
C VAL A 604 -30.04 -21.00 -20.12
N LYS A 605 -29.60 -20.04 -20.93
CA LYS A 605 -28.85 -20.26 -22.16
C LYS A 605 -27.60 -19.39 -22.17
N ILE A 606 -26.45 -19.96 -22.52
CA ILE A 606 -25.19 -19.22 -22.58
C ILE A 606 -25.24 -18.22 -23.74
N VAL A 607 -25.04 -16.93 -23.48
CA VAL A 607 -25.10 -15.87 -24.53
C VAL A 607 -23.78 -15.13 -24.75
N GLY A 608 -22.82 -15.26 -23.83
CA GLY A 608 -21.49 -14.64 -23.91
C GLY A 608 -20.57 -15.11 -22.79
N SER A 609 -19.32 -14.66 -22.83
CA SER A 609 -18.31 -14.98 -21.82
C SER A 609 -17.47 -13.79 -21.38
N PHE A 610 -16.82 -13.94 -20.22
CA PHE A 610 -15.91 -12.97 -19.62
C PHE A 610 -14.75 -13.69 -18.91
N ASP A 611 -13.66 -13.00 -18.63
CA ASP A 611 -12.52 -13.53 -17.87
C ASP A 611 -12.57 -13.09 -16.40
N TYR A 612 -13.00 -11.86 -16.14
CA TYR A 612 -13.16 -11.28 -14.80
C TYR A 612 -14.49 -10.55 -14.68
N PHE A 613 -15.02 -10.45 -13.46
CA PHE A 613 -16.27 -9.75 -13.18
C PHE A 613 -16.22 -9.15 -11.77
N PRO A 614 -16.61 -7.87 -11.57
CA PRO A 614 -16.49 -7.23 -10.27
C PRO A 614 -17.13 -8.04 -9.14
N THR A 615 -16.44 -8.09 -7.98
CA THR A 615 -16.83 -8.80 -6.76
C THR A 615 -16.78 -10.35 -6.84
N TRP A 616 -16.28 -10.91 -7.94
CA TRP A 616 -16.12 -12.34 -8.12
C TRP A 616 -14.65 -12.78 -8.09
N TYR A 617 -14.38 -13.77 -7.25
CA TYR A 617 -13.09 -14.42 -7.11
C TYR A 617 -13.29 -15.93 -7.31
N PRO A 618 -12.74 -16.55 -8.38
CA PRO A 618 -13.01 -17.95 -8.73
C PRO A 618 -12.71 -18.93 -7.60
N GLN A 619 -11.61 -18.72 -6.84
CA GLN A 619 -11.22 -19.60 -5.74
C GLN A 619 -12.15 -19.53 -4.53
N ASP A 620 -12.69 -18.35 -4.23
CA ASP A 620 -13.54 -18.13 -3.07
C ASP A 620 -15.02 -18.38 -3.37
N ASN A 621 -15.43 -18.33 -4.64
CA ASN A 621 -16.83 -18.28 -5.04
C ASN A 621 -17.27 -19.36 -6.06
N GLY A 622 -16.35 -20.16 -6.59
CA GLY A 622 -16.65 -21.08 -7.68
C GLY A 622 -16.98 -20.34 -8.98
N VAL A 623 -17.76 -20.99 -9.86
CA VAL A 623 -18.11 -20.42 -11.17
C VAL A 623 -19.16 -19.31 -11.02
N LEU A 624 -18.96 -18.19 -11.70
CA LEU A 624 -19.96 -17.12 -11.75
C LEU A 624 -20.94 -17.31 -12.93
N PHE A 625 -22.22 -17.09 -12.68
CA PHE A 625 -23.27 -17.05 -13.71
C PHE A 625 -23.95 -15.69 -13.63
N VAL A 626 -23.87 -14.86 -14.68
CA VAL A 626 -24.48 -13.52 -14.68
C VAL A 626 -25.69 -13.51 -15.59
N GLY A 627 -26.87 -13.20 -15.08
CA GLY A 627 -28.12 -13.19 -15.85
C GLY A 627 -29.06 -12.05 -15.47
N ASN A 628 -30.22 -12.02 -16.12
CA ASN A 628 -31.23 -10.99 -15.87
C ASN A 628 -31.93 -11.19 -14.51
N LEU A 629 -31.87 -10.20 -13.61
CA LEU A 629 -32.46 -10.30 -12.27
C LEU A 629 -33.98 -10.50 -12.31
N GLY A 630 -34.68 -9.73 -13.16
CA GLY A 630 -36.13 -9.86 -13.32
C GLY A 630 -36.57 -11.23 -13.83
N TYR A 631 -35.75 -11.90 -14.65
CA TYR A 631 -36.03 -13.27 -15.08
C TYR A 631 -35.92 -14.25 -13.91
N LEU A 632 -34.88 -14.12 -13.08
CA LEU A 632 -34.73 -14.93 -11.87
C LEU A 632 -35.96 -14.77 -10.96
N PHE A 633 -36.31 -13.53 -10.58
CA PHE A 633 -37.46 -13.25 -9.69
C PHE A 633 -38.79 -13.79 -10.24
N LYS A 634 -38.97 -13.76 -11.55
CA LYS A 634 -40.12 -14.41 -12.19
C LYS A 634 -40.12 -15.92 -12.01
N GLN A 635 -38.97 -16.59 -12.14
CA GLN A 635 -38.85 -18.05 -11.96
C GLN A 635 -38.99 -18.47 -10.50
N VAL A 636 -38.50 -17.66 -9.56
CA VAL A 636 -38.57 -17.95 -8.12
C VAL A 636 -39.84 -17.42 -7.44
N HIS A 637 -40.74 -16.79 -8.21
CA HIS A 637 -42.05 -16.27 -7.78
C HIS A 637 -41.98 -15.27 -6.62
N GLY A 638 -40.95 -14.41 -6.60
CA GLY A 638 -40.78 -13.40 -5.57
C GLY A 638 -39.48 -12.61 -5.68
N GLU A 639 -39.42 -11.48 -5.00
CA GLU A 639 -38.18 -10.72 -4.81
C GLU A 639 -37.46 -11.19 -3.55
N TYR A 640 -36.12 -11.16 -3.59
CA TYR A 640 -35.24 -11.59 -2.51
C TYR A 640 -34.15 -10.56 -2.27
N PRO A 641 -33.52 -10.56 -1.08
CA PRO A 641 -32.52 -9.56 -0.72
C PRO A 641 -31.44 -9.37 -1.78
N TYR A 642 -31.23 -8.12 -2.16
CA TYR A 642 -30.27 -7.71 -3.17
C TYR A 642 -29.38 -6.58 -2.64
N ARG A 643 -28.23 -6.39 -3.27
CA ARG A 643 -27.41 -5.21 -3.02
C ARG A 643 -27.84 -4.09 -3.94
N VAL A 644 -27.78 -2.86 -3.46
CA VAL A 644 -27.94 -1.66 -4.27
C VAL A 644 -26.56 -1.09 -4.54
N LEU A 645 -26.17 -1.00 -5.80
CA LEU A 645 -24.95 -0.30 -6.21
C LEU A 645 -25.33 1.10 -6.66
N LEU A 646 -24.54 2.09 -6.27
CA LEU A 646 -24.74 3.49 -6.62
C LEU A 646 -23.50 4.03 -7.32
N SER A 647 -23.73 4.91 -8.30
CA SER A 647 -22.73 5.84 -8.79
C SER A 647 -22.99 7.22 -8.22
N VAL A 648 -21.92 7.90 -7.82
CA VAL A 648 -21.95 9.17 -7.09
C VAL A 648 -21.36 10.27 -7.97
N LYS A 649 -22.00 11.44 -7.98
CA LYS A 649 -21.52 12.60 -8.75
C LYS A 649 -20.13 13.03 -8.29
N GLU A 650 -19.32 13.50 -9.24
CA GLU A 650 -18.01 14.08 -8.94
C GLU A 650 -18.12 15.22 -7.91
N GLY A 651 -17.25 15.22 -6.91
CA GLY A 651 -17.19 16.24 -5.84
C GLY A 651 -18.07 15.97 -4.62
N VAL A 652 -18.93 14.95 -4.64
CA VAL A 652 -19.70 14.51 -3.46
C VAL A 652 -18.91 13.43 -2.71
N ASP A 653 -18.78 13.56 -1.38
CA ASP A 653 -18.07 12.56 -0.56
C ASP A 653 -19.03 11.41 -0.16
N PRO A 654 -18.81 10.17 -0.67
CA PRO A 654 -19.62 9.01 -0.30
C PRO A 654 -19.57 8.68 1.19
N ALA A 655 -18.51 9.10 1.90
CA ALA A 655 -18.38 8.88 3.34
C ALA A 655 -19.37 9.70 4.14
N VAL A 656 -19.57 10.97 3.77
CA VAL A 656 -20.57 11.84 4.40
C VAL A 656 -21.96 11.30 4.12
N MET A 657 -22.21 10.88 2.87
CA MET A 657 -23.49 10.31 2.44
C MET A 657 -23.86 9.02 3.22
N GLY A 658 -22.89 8.12 3.41
CA GLY A 658 -23.08 6.90 4.19
C GLY A 658 -23.31 7.14 5.69
N ARG A 659 -22.57 8.09 6.29
CA ARG A 659 -22.68 8.46 7.72
C ARG A 659 -24.00 9.16 8.06
N THR A 660 -24.45 10.06 7.17
CA THR A 660 -25.72 10.79 7.32
C THR A 660 -26.96 9.97 6.95
N ARG A 661 -26.76 8.68 6.67
CA ARG A 661 -27.77 7.73 6.23
C ARG A 661 -28.59 8.14 5.02
N LEU A 662 -27.92 8.66 3.99
CA LEU A 662 -28.55 9.06 2.71
C LEU A 662 -29.73 10.02 2.95
N PRO A 663 -29.46 11.27 3.35
CA PRO A 663 -30.51 12.24 3.70
C PRO A 663 -31.49 12.41 2.53
N GLY A 664 -32.78 12.26 2.81
CA GLY A 664 -33.85 12.30 1.80
C GLY A 664 -34.34 10.92 1.32
N LEU A 665 -33.72 9.82 1.77
CA LEU A 665 -34.25 8.48 1.54
C LEU A 665 -35.56 8.28 2.34
N ALA A 666 -36.55 7.65 1.70
CA ALA A 666 -37.89 7.51 2.28
C ALA A 666 -37.88 6.82 3.67
N PRO A 667 -38.75 7.24 4.63
CA PRO A 667 -38.87 6.60 5.93
C PRO A 667 -39.27 5.12 5.75
N GLY A 668 -38.37 4.20 6.06
CA GLY A 668 -38.56 2.76 5.85
C GLY A 668 -37.41 2.05 5.14
N ALA A 669 -36.44 2.78 4.59
CA ALA A 669 -35.22 2.17 4.07
C ALA A 669 -34.33 1.67 5.22
N GLN A 670 -34.21 0.35 5.36
CA GLN A 670 -33.30 -0.29 6.32
C GLN A 670 -32.16 -0.95 5.55
N TYR A 671 -30.99 -0.33 5.55
CA TYR A 671 -29.78 -0.96 5.05
C TYR A 671 -28.85 -1.28 6.23
N THR A 672 -28.26 -2.48 6.20
CA THR A 672 -27.47 -3.00 7.34
C THR A 672 -26.02 -2.52 7.27
N SER A 673 -25.50 -2.33 6.06
CA SER A 673 -24.11 -1.95 5.83
C SER A 673 -23.97 -1.18 4.53
N TRP A 674 -22.95 -0.34 4.49
CA TRP A 674 -22.55 0.41 3.31
C TRP A 674 -21.03 0.37 3.17
N ASP A 675 -20.56 0.33 1.93
CA ASP A 675 -19.13 0.35 1.60
C ASP A 675 -18.91 1.35 0.45
N ALA A 676 -17.80 2.10 0.52
CA ALA A 676 -17.38 3.00 -0.55
C ALA A 676 -15.87 2.82 -0.83
N PRO A 677 -15.44 2.63 -2.09
CA PRO A 677 -14.02 2.47 -2.42
C PRO A 677 -13.15 3.63 -1.95
N VAL A 678 -13.66 4.86 -1.99
CA VAL A 678 -12.90 6.07 -1.61
C VAL A 678 -12.40 6.01 -0.17
N ILE A 679 -13.20 5.45 0.74
CA ILE A 679 -12.83 5.31 2.17
C ILE A 679 -11.77 4.24 2.34
N GLU A 680 -11.96 3.09 1.68
CA GLU A 680 -11.01 1.99 1.73
C GLU A 680 -9.65 2.39 1.12
N ILE A 681 -9.67 3.12 -0.01
CA ILE A 681 -8.48 3.68 -0.64
C ILE A 681 -7.79 4.68 0.30
N ALA A 682 -8.52 5.63 0.87
CA ALA A 682 -7.94 6.62 1.79
C ALA A 682 -7.33 5.96 3.03
N LYS A 683 -8.02 4.94 3.58
CA LYS A 683 -7.53 4.14 4.69
C LYS A 683 -6.25 3.38 4.34
N THR A 684 -6.19 2.75 3.16
CA THR A 684 -4.98 2.06 2.69
C THR A 684 -3.86 3.03 2.32
N GLN A 685 -4.16 4.24 1.84
CA GLN A 685 -3.17 5.29 1.61
C GLN A 685 -2.55 5.81 2.92
N ALA A 686 -3.33 5.84 4.00
CA ALA A 686 -2.87 6.22 5.33
C ALA A 686 -2.13 5.10 6.08
N GLN A 687 -2.00 3.89 5.50
CA GLN A 687 -1.29 2.79 6.12
C GLN A 687 0.23 3.07 6.20
N PRO A 688 0.87 2.96 7.38
CA PRO A 688 2.28 3.24 7.55
C PRO A 688 3.21 2.44 6.63
N GLU A 689 2.84 1.20 6.28
CA GLU A 689 3.63 0.35 5.37
C GLU A 689 3.74 0.98 3.98
N ARG A 690 2.63 1.54 3.49
CA ARG A 690 2.57 2.21 2.19
C ARG A 690 3.24 3.57 2.23
N GLN A 691 2.97 4.38 3.27
CA GLN A 691 3.62 5.68 3.47
C GLN A 691 5.14 5.51 3.52
N GLY A 692 5.61 4.54 4.30
CA GLY A 692 7.01 4.14 4.40
C GLY A 692 7.63 3.81 3.05
N LEU A 693 7.01 2.87 2.31
CA LEU A 693 7.49 2.44 1.00
C LEU A 693 7.56 3.60 0.00
N PHE A 694 6.46 4.33 -0.21
CA PHE A 694 6.38 5.38 -1.22
C PHE A 694 7.22 6.60 -0.86
N GLY A 695 7.22 6.99 0.41
CA GLY A 695 8.02 8.10 0.91
C GLY A 695 9.52 7.80 0.74
N PHE A 696 9.94 6.58 1.07
CA PHE A 696 11.32 6.18 0.90
C PHE A 696 11.72 6.06 -0.58
N LEU A 697 10.86 5.48 -1.43
CA LEU A 697 11.08 5.43 -2.88
C LEU A 697 11.25 6.83 -3.48
N PHE A 698 10.43 7.80 -3.05
CA PHE A 698 10.58 9.19 -3.48
C PHE A 698 11.87 9.83 -2.97
N ILE A 699 12.21 9.69 -1.70
CA ILE A 699 13.44 10.28 -1.14
C ILE A 699 14.67 9.69 -1.83
N GLY A 700 14.68 8.37 -2.05
CA GLY A 700 15.69 7.68 -2.82
C GLY A 700 15.82 8.21 -4.25
N PHE A 701 14.68 8.39 -4.91
CA PHE A 701 14.59 9.00 -6.24
C PHE A 701 15.16 10.42 -6.26
N ALA A 702 14.70 11.30 -5.36
CA ALA A 702 15.14 12.68 -5.26
C ALA A 702 16.63 12.79 -4.93
N ALA A 703 17.13 11.94 -4.01
CA ALA A 703 18.54 11.85 -3.68
C ALA A 703 19.37 11.40 -4.89
N ALA A 704 18.96 10.34 -5.60
CA ALA A 704 19.67 9.86 -6.78
C ALA A 704 19.73 10.91 -7.90
N ALA A 705 18.60 11.58 -8.14
CA ALA A 705 18.46 12.69 -9.07
C ALA A 705 19.42 13.85 -8.74
N LEU A 706 19.41 14.31 -7.48
CA LEU A 706 20.29 15.38 -6.98
C LEU A 706 21.77 14.99 -7.02
N LEU A 707 22.11 13.79 -6.57
CA LEU A 707 23.49 13.29 -6.57
C LEU A 707 24.04 13.16 -7.98
N SER A 708 23.20 12.76 -8.93
CA SER A 708 23.58 12.67 -10.34
C SER A 708 23.76 14.03 -10.97
N ALA A 709 22.91 14.98 -10.60
CA ALA A 709 23.06 16.35 -11.04
C ALA A 709 24.38 16.95 -10.53
N LEU A 710 24.69 16.74 -9.24
CA LEU A 710 25.97 17.14 -8.65
C LEU A 710 27.16 16.39 -9.25
N ALA A 711 27.04 15.07 -9.49
CA ALA A 711 28.08 14.25 -10.10
C ALA A 711 28.48 14.80 -11.46
N PHE A 712 27.46 15.10 -12.27
CA PHE A 712 27.64 15.63 -13.61
C PHE A 712 28.22 17.05 -13.56
N LEU A 713 27.69 17.93 -12.70
CA LEU A 713 28.24 19.28 -12.51
C LEU A 713 29.73 19.24 -12.14
N LEU A 714 30.08 18.46 -11.11
CA LEU A 714 31.46 18.30 -10.67
C LEU A 714 32.32 17.73 -11.80
N TYR A 715 31.88 16.67 -12.45
CA TYR A 715 32.58 16.09 -13.60
C TYR A 715 32.93 17.16 -14.64
N VAL A 716 31.98 18.01 -15.02
CA VAL A 716 32.20 19.04 -16.03
C VAL A 716 33.20 20.10 -15.56
N LEU A 717 33.07 20.56 -14.32
CA LEU A 717 33.98 21.54 -13.73
C LEU A 717 35.43 21.01 -13.68
N PHE A 718 35.61 19.75 -13.31
CA PHE A 718 36.92 19.12 -13.23
C PHE A 718 37.48 18.77 -14.61
N SER A 719 36.65 18.25 -15.52
CA SER A 719 37.02 17.97 -16.92
C SER A 719 37.53 19.24 -17.61
N PHE A 720 36.86 20.38 -17.41
CA PHE A 720 37.31 21.67 -17.95
C PHE A 720 38.72 22.05 -17.46
N ARG A 721 39.02 21.85 -16.17
CA ARG A 721 40.35 22.15 -15.59
C ARG A 721 41.43 21.21 -16.08
N GLN A 722 41.15 19.91 -16.16
CA GLN A 722 42.11 18.92 -16.65
C GLN A 722 42.48 19.17 -18.12
N ARG A 723 41.50 19.62 -18.91
CA ARG A 723 41.64 19.84 -20.36
C ARG A 723 41.96 21.28 -20.72
N PHE A 724 42.34 22.09 -19.73
CA PHE A 724 42.64 23.50 -19.92
C PHE A 724 43.77 23.72 -20.95
N ILE A 725 44.79 22.87 -20.95
CA ILE A 725 45.90 22.91 -21.91
C ILE A 725 45.41 22.51 -23.31
N GLU A 726 44.63 21.43 -23.45
CA GLU A 726 44.05 20.99 -24.73
C GLU A 726 43.20 22.09 -25.37
N LEU A 727 42.34 22.74 -24.57
CA LEU A 727 41.49 23.85 -25.01
C LEU A 727 42.33 25.09 -25.36
N GLY A 728 43.43 25.34 -24.65
CA GLY A 728 44.39 26.38 -24.97
C GLY A 728 45.07 26.17 -26.33
N VAL A 729 45.50 24.94 -26.63
CA VAL A 729 46.09 24.56 -27.92
C VAL A 729 45.08 24.69 -29.06
N LEU A 730 43.84 24.22 -28.86
CA LEU A 730 42.77 24.36 -29.87
C LEU A 730 42.47 25.83 -30.17
N ARG A 731 42.47 26.70 -29.16
CA ARG A 731 42.31 28.15 -29.34
C ARG A 731 43.49 28.76 -30.09
N ALA A 732 44.72 28.34 -29.76
CA ALA A 732 45.92 28.80 -30.45
C ALA A 732 45.97 28.33 -31.92
N ALA A 733 45.43 27.13 -32.21
CA ALA A 733 45.28 26.59 -33.55
C ALA A 733 44.17 27.26 -34.37
N GLY A 734 43.44 28.22 -33.80
CA GLY A 734 42.48 29.06 -34.51
C GLY A 734 41.00 28.75 -34.28
N LEU A 735 40.64 27.86 -33.35
CA LEU A 735 39.22 27.67 -33.02
C LEU A 735 38.63 28.92 -32.36
N SER A 736 37.49 29.36 -32.87
CA SER A 736 36.77 30.49 -32.30
C SER A 736 36.21 30.14 -30.92
N MET A 737 35.94 31.18 -30.13
CA MET A 737 35.32 31.04 -28.81
C MET A 737 33.97 30.31 -28.87
N GLN A 738 33.17 30.62 -29.91
CA GLN A 738 31.89 29.97 -30.16
C GLN A 738 32.09 28.49 -30.51
N GLN A 739 33.08 28.15 -31.33
CA GLN A 739 33.39 26.76 -31.70
C GLN A 739 33.87 25.93 -30.50
N MET A 740 34.67 26.49 -29.60
CA MET A 740 35.07 25.82 -28.35
C MET A 740 33.88 25.60 -27.42
N SER A 741 33.01 26.61 -27.26
CA SER A 741 31.81 26.45 -26.46
C SER A 741 30.85 25.40 -27.04
N GLY A 742 30.69 25.38 -28.37
CA GLY A 742 29.91 24.39 -29.07
C GLY A 742 30.50 22.98 -28.94
N TYR A 743 31.84 22.86 -28.92
CA TYR A 743 32.51 21.58 -28.72
C TYR A 743 32.17 21.00 -27.34
N MET A 744 32.28 21.81 -26.27
CA MET A 744 31.90 21.39 -24.92
C MET A 744 30.40 21.12 -24.81
N ALA A 745 29.56 21.96 -25.41
CA ALA A 745 28.11 21.78 -25.42
C ALA A 745 27.70 20.46 -26.06
N TRP A 746 28.28 20.11 -27.21
CA TRP A 746 28.02 18.83 -27.87
C TRP A 746 28.55 17.64 -27.07
N GLU A 747 29.72 17.78 -26.43
CA GLU A 747 30.26 16.75 -25.52
C GLU A 747 29.25 16.42 -24.42
N LEU A 748 28.73 17.45 -23.75
CA LEU A 748 27.71 17.31 -22.70
C LEU A 748 26.39 16.77 -23.25
N THR A 749 25.96 17.26 -24.41
CA THR A 749 24.70 16.84 -25.04
C THR A 749 24.73 15.35 -25.35
N PHE A 750 25.83 14.84 -25.92
CA PHE A 750 25.96 13.40 -26.19
C PHE A 750 25.96 12.57 -24.91
N LEU A 751 26.64 13.00 -23.86
CA LEU A 751 26.66 12.27 -22.58
C LEU A 751 25.28 12.23 -21.93
N ILE A 752 24.56 13.36 -21.90
CA ILE A 752 23.22 13.43 -21.34
C ILE A 752 22.24 12.61 -22.16
N LEU A 753 22.24 12.77 -23.49
CA LEU A 753 21.34 12.02 -24.36
C LEU A 753 21.58 10.52 -24.28
N LEU A 754 22.85 10.06 -24.27
CA LEU A 754 23.15 8.64 -24.09
C LEU A 754 22.68 8.12 -22.74
N GLY A 755 22.99 8.85 -21.66
CA GLY A 755 22.61 8.44 -20.32
C GLY A 755 21.10 8.38 -20.12
N ILE A 756 20.38 9.40 -20.59
CA ILE A 756 18.92 9.46 -20.55
C ILE A 756 18.30 8.37 -21.43
N SER A 757 18.78 8.19 -22.65
CA SER A 757 18.19 7.21 -23.59
C SER A 757 18.38 5.78 -23.10
N ILE A 758 19.61 5.42 -22.70
CA ILE A 758 19.92 4.08 -22.19
C ILE A 758 19.22 3.86 -20.84
N GLY A 759 19.26 4.85 -19.95
CA GLY A 759 18.61 4.77 -18.64
C GLY A 759 17.10 4.58 -18.77
N THR A 760 16.44 5.35 -19.64
CA THR A 760 14.99 5.22 -19.87
C THR A 760 14.66 3.87 -20.49
N LEU A 761 15.43 3.42 -21.48
CA LEU A 761 15.25 2.10 -22.11
C LEU A 761 15.30 0.98 -21.06
N PHE A 762 16.33 0.98 -20.21
CA PHE A 762 16.47 -0.04 -19.16
C PHE A 762 15.42 0.09 -18.07
N GLY A 763 15.10 1.31 -17.63
CA GLY A 763 14.04 1.53 -16.64
C GLY A 763 12.70 0.98 -17.12
N VAL A 764 12.28 1.34 -18.34
CA VAL A 764 11.01 0.85 -18.94
C VAL A 764 11.05 -0.66 -19.17
N TRP A 765 12.18 -1.21 -19.63
CA TRP A 765 12.31 -2.64 -19.89
C TRP A 765 12.24 -3.46 -18.59
N VAL A 766 12.99 -3.06 -17.56
CA VAL A 766 12.95 -3.69 -16.22
C VAL A 766 11.58 -3.50 -15.57
N SER A 767 10.93 -2.35 -15.74
CA SER A 767 9.54 -2.16 -15.27
C SER A 767 8.58 -3.20 -15.85
N LYS A 768 8.62 -3.42 -17.17
CA LYS A 768 7.76 -4.41 -17.82
C LYS A 768 8.07 -5.85 -17.40
N LEU A 769 9.34 -6.14 -17.13
CA LEU A 769 9.77 -7.47 -16.69
C LEU A 769 9.42 -7.77 -15.24
N PHE A 770 9.63 -6.83 -14.32
CA PHE A 770 9.60 -7.13 -12.87
C PHE A 770 8.36 -6.64 -12.12
N ILE A 771 7.71 -5.55 -12.56
CA ILE A 771 6.52 -5.01 -11.86
C ILE A 771 5.38 -6.04 -11.76
N PRO A 772 5.07 -6.87 -12.78
CA PRO A 772 4.01 -7.87 -12.67
C PRO A 772 4.16 -8.82 -11.48
N PHE A 773 5.41 -9.15 -11.09
CA PHE A 773 5.71 -10.09 -10.01
C PHE A 773 5.66 -9.46 -8.62
N LEU A 774 5.60 -8.13 -8.55
CA LEU A 774 5.58 -7.36 -7.30
C LEU A 774 4.17 -7.24 -6.71
N GLN A 775 3.18 -7.99 -7.19
CA GLN A 775 1.84 -8.02 -6.58
C GLN A 775 1.95 -8.53 -5.15
N ILE A 776 1.49 -7.73 -4.20
CA ILE A 776 1.57 -8.02 -2.78
C ILE A 776 0.24 -8.64 -2.34
N GLY A 777 0.24 -9.92 -1.97
CA GLY A 777 -0.96 -10.58 -1.46
C GLY A 777 -0.73 -12.05 -1.06
N SER A 778 -1.43 -12.49 0.00
CA SER A 778 -1.34 -13.88 0.50
C SER A 778 -2.19 -14.88 -0.26
N LYS A 779 -3.33 -14.43 -0.76
CA LYS A 779 -4.33 -15.25 -1.45
C LYS A 779 -4.26 -15.03 -2.95
N VAL A 780 -4.62 -16.04 -3.73
CA VAL A 780 -4.74 -15.91 -5.19
C VAL A 780 -5.82 -14.88 -5.57
N SER A 781 -6.80 -14.65 -4.70
CA SER A 781 -7.78 -13.57 -4.88
C SER A 781 -7.18 -12.16 -4.83
N ALA A 782 -6.02 -11.97 -4.20
CA ALA A 782 -5.30 -10.68 -4.20
C ALA A 782 -4.61 -10.38 -5.55
N LEU A 783 -4.51 -11.36 -6.46
CA LEU A 783 -3.96 -11.16 -7.81
C LEU A 783 -5.02 -10.69 -8.81
N ILE A 784 -6.27 -10.55 -8.36
CA ILE A 784 -7.40 -10.17 -9.18
C ILE A 784 -7.87 -8.78 -8.75
N PRO A 785 -7.87 -7.78 -9.67
CA PRO A 785 -7.56 -7.89 -11.09
C PRO A 785 -6.04 -7.91 -11.39
N PRO A 786 -5.60 -8.43 -12.54
CA PRO A 786 -4.17 -8.49 -12.87
C PRO A 786 -3.54 -7.08 -12.97
N PHE A 787 -2.25 -6.97 -12.64
CA PHE A 787 -1.49 -5.72 -12.74
C PHE A 787 -1.42 -5.27 -14.20
N LYS A 788 -1.85 -4.03 -14.45
CA LYS A 788 -1.47 -3.30 -15.66
C LYS A 788 -0.23 -2.51 -15.35
N VAL A 789 0.90 -2.86 -15.95
CA VAL A 789 2.14 -2.11 -15.79
C VAL A 789 1.99 -0.75 -16.48
N LEU A 790 1.97 0.31 -15.69
CA LEU A 790 1.86 1.68 -16.17
C LEU A 790 3.21 2.39 -16.05
N ILE A 791 3.69 2.93 -17.17
CA ILE A 791 4.95 3.69 -17.20
C ILE A 791 4.67 5.14 -16.79
N ALA A 792 5.39 5.61 -15.77
CA ALA A 792 5.24 6.96 -15.22
C ALA A 792 5.93 8.02 -16.08
N TRP A 793 5.40 8.26 -17.29
CA TRP A 793 5.98 9.22 -18.25
C TRP A 793 6.10 10.64 -17.68
N ASN A 794 5.13 11.08 -16.87
CA ASN A 794 5.19 12.39 -16.21
C ASN A 794 6.45 12.53 -15.34
N THR A 795 6.72 11.53 -14.49
CA THR A 795 7.93 11.47 -13.66
C THR A 795 9.20 11.44 -14.52
N ILE A 796 9.21 10.66 -15.61
CA ILE A 796 10.35 10.60 -16.53
C ILE A 796 10.61 11.96 -17.19
N PHE A 797 9.57 12.67 -17.62
CA PHE A 797 9.73 14.01 -18.20
C PHE A 797 10.19 15.06 -17.19
N GLN A 798 9.79 14.96 -15.92
CA GLN A 798 10.32 15.83 -14.86
C GLN A 798 11.83 15.63 -14.67
N ILE A 799 12.32 14.39 -14.75
CA ILE A 799 13.76 14.10 -14.71
C ILE A 799 14.47 14.72 -15.91
N TYR A 800 13.87 14.65 -17.10
CA TYR A 800 14.44 15.29 -18.29
C TYR A 800 14.50 16.81 -18.12
N GLY A 801 13.45 17.41 -17.57
CA GLY A 801 13.41 18.84 -17.21
C GLY A 801 14.53 19.21 -16.24
N MET A 802 14.73 18.42 -15.18
CA MET A 802 15.80 18.62 -14.21
C MET A 802 17.20 18.55 -14.87
N PHE A 803 17.46 17.53 -15.69
CA PHE A 803 18.75 17.41 -16.40
C PHE A 803 18.92 18.48 -17.48
N ALA A 804 17.84 18.97 -18.10
CA ALA A 804 17.88 20.09 -19.03
C ALA A 804 18.24 21.40 -18.34
N VAL A 805 17.66 21.68 -17.16
CA VAL A 805 18.04 22.83 -16.32
C VAL A 805 19.50 22.72 -15.90
N LEU A 806 19.93 21.55 -15.41
CA LEU A 806 21.31 21.29 -15.04
C LEU A 806 22.27 21.51 -16.22
N PHE A 807 21.91 21.01 -17.41
CA PHE A 807 22.67 21.22 -18.63
C PHE A 807 22.82 22.70 -18.93
N GLY A 808 21.74 23.48 -18.85
CA GLY A 808 21.77 24.94 -19.04
C GLY A 808 22.68 25.66 -18.05
N VAL A 809 22.56 25.33 -16.75
CA VAL A 809 23.43 25.89 -15.69
C VAL A 809 24.89 25.53 -15.94
N THR A 810 25.16 24.27 -16.25
CA THR A 810 26.52 23.77 -16.50
C THR A 810 27.13 24.43 -17.73
N LEU A 811 26.36 24.57 -18.80
CA LEU A 811 26.78 25.27 -20.02
C LEU A 811 27.07 26.74 -19.73
N ALA A 812 26.24 27.42 -18.93
CA ALA A 812 26.47 28.80 -18.52
C ALA A 812 27.78 28.95 -17.72
N ILE A 813 28.03 28.06 -16.76
CA ILE A 813 29.28 28.05 -15.98
C ILE A 813 30.48 27.85 -16.91
N LEU A 814 30.41 26.88 -17.83
CA LEU A 814 31.48 26.63 -18.80
C LEU A 814 31.74 27.85 -19.70
N LEU A 815 30.69 28.51 -20.18
CA LEU A 815 30.81 29.72 -21.00
C LEU A 815 31.52 30.85 -20.24
N VAL A 816 31.17 31.04 -18.96
CA VAL A 816 31.83 32.03 -18.09
C VAL A 816 33.29 31.65 -17.83
N SER A 817 33.57 30.38 -17.54
CA SER A 817 34.93 29.89 -17.31
C SER A 817 35.82 30.02 -18.55
N LEU A 818 35.31 29.67 -19.74
CA LEU A 818 35.99 29.86 -21.00
C LEU A 818 36.26 31.36 -21.26
N ARG A 819 35.29 32.24 -20.98
CA ARG A 819 35.45 33.69 -21.26
C ARG A 819 36.59 34.31 -20.44
N ARG A 820 36.79 33.83 -19.22
CA ARG A 820 37.85 34.27 -18.32
C ARG A 820 39.23 33.65 -18.64
N MET A 821 39.30 32.75 -19.62
CA MET A 821 40.53 32.04 -19.97
C MET A 821 41.52 32.95 -20.71
N LYS A 822 42.66 33.24 -20.06
CA LYS A 822 43.79 33.98 -20.64
C LYS A 822 44.70 33.02 -21.42
N ILE A 823 44.79 33.21 -22.74
CA ILE A 823 45.50 32.33 -23.69
C ILE A 823 46.97 32.11 -23.30
N PHE A 824 47.65 33.18 -22.89
CA PHE A 824 49.08 33.15 -22.55
C PHE A 824 49.41 32.24 -21.35
N GLN A 825 48.50 32.11 -20.38
CA GLN A 825 48.71 31.23 -19.23
C GLN A 825 48.60 29.75 -19.62
N ALA A 826 47.72 29.40 -20.56
CA ALA A 826 47.53 28.01 -20.99
C ALA A 826 48.75 27.48 -21.77
N ILE A 827 49.36 28.32 -22.61
CA ILE A 827 50.52 27.94 -23.43
C ILE A 827 51.79 27.85 -22.56
N LYS A 828 52.02 28.82 -21.67
CA LYS A 828 53.20 28.85 -20.79
C LYS A 828 53.23 27.69 -19.79
N LEU A 829 52.06 27.24 -19.32
CA LEU A 829 51.94 26.02 -18.51
C LEU A 829 52.30 24.76 -19.29
N GLY A 830 51.99 24.68 -20.58
CA GLY A 830 52.37 23.57 -21.45
C GLY A 830 53.88 23.50 -21.73
N GLU A 831 54.57 24.63 -21.79
CA GLU A 831 56.04 24.68 -21.95
C GLU A 831 56.81 24.30 -20.66
N THR A 832 56.20 24.46 -19.49
CA THR A 832 56.80 24.08 -18.20
C THR A 832 56.48 22.65 -17.75
N VAL A 833 55.67 21.89 -18.51
CA VAL A 833 55.22 20.52 -18.19
C VAL A 833 56.14 19.45 -18.76
#